data_AF-A0A9P4X284-F1
#
_entry.id   AF-A0A9P4X284-F1
#
_cell.length_a   1.000
_cell.length_b   1.000
_cell.length_c   1.000
_cell.angle_alpha   90.00
_cell.angle_beta   90.00
_cell.angle_gamma   90.00
#
_symmetry.space_group_name_H-M   'P 1'
#
loop_
_entity.id
_entity.type
_entity.pdbx_description
1 polymer ?
#
loop_
_entity_poly.entity_id
_entity_poly.type
_entity_poly.pdbx_seq_one_letter_code
_entity_poly.pdbx_strand_id
1 'polypeptide(L)'
;MHKISNFTGQARHGWEKMTPSAGFPFSRSNHEMPVTAPIKRPSTATSAPPVIPPGTQVNLSFNVPFSSNLAGPDPDDIMWASPGAKARWTMPEGTAEATPTHKLPVHAQNVDNLRALCREVGEQTEGRVSATVVSAESKPLPGLQRGPLRALVTNVCLSGELEIVSSMRCKILNSTPISLRSSFVDIDSDLIIDRPTQNIKGAVLNQLDLISKTTKADIFLLMPKTPDIESASFNGNLDSTMDPRLRCAIYGDLETMEHAKTRVLIMIDQILKRYVDTMKLELTMHTLICGRGRKNIKMIESATGTAIYFPPPFPRLFGYTPPGAQRRPDDLVYITGENSECILRAKQRLHDLVMSTKVFVKPVMVTDTKLDAILLERLDKVRKIIENNGSYILLPPLGVQRGVVRVQGTDVLHVERTVRELMALAGQFYSASWFITHPDPTQRPPTAADVRAMLSDICINSGAEVSFEKLNFHIYGSDDAVRAALMVISNIPFVKKSQYNMSVKIELANEHKEFVSGKKNGKINKIMSHSSVQIVFDGFNEYNFYIVVRGAQYEATKNGLDLVEQEMPAAISFHVPDQYHKRIIGIGGQHIQRIMKKYSVFVKFSNAMDRGGFGKEEDDIKVDNVICRTPARNAQNLDLVKQEIMDMVEKADAEFVSETININRLYHRELIARLDKIDELEKKFNCKITFPSTEEASDTVTVSGPEYQVPLAVDEFLGMVPEAHELSFPSTTELSEHMRSADFKTEVLDKLETQHVVDARLKDPTTETVEGKEQTIETLHLNFTRNNAGGLKDALDFLINHLVMHGLDANTISGNLPRPKSDSFEDSLPFFESKLLQRAEPPVESTDSPTRSHFGDEDATRPVGMLDRLRKPGSMSSFTSIFNGRKNTNSPGSLFKHASSNASKASLASLESTGSYRNPWNDSGINLADDEHHTNGWPQPMPTPRYESKFPFGSSSAAPGDVTPRYDPRGSVDSGRPSTSHSASGYPAPIGPPR
;
A
#
# COMPACT_ATOMS: atom_id res chain seq x y z
N MET A 1 7.42 -20.09 -49.19
CA MET A 1 6.21 -20.06 -50.03
C MET A 1 5.65 -21.48 -50.12
N HIS A 2 4.40 -21.70 -49.71
CA HIS A 2 3.38 -22.59 -50.31
C HIS A 2 2.11 -22.50 -49.44
N LYS A 3 0.92 -22.65 -50.04
CA LYS A 3 -0.40 -22.37 -49.44
C LYS A 3 -1.15 -23.66 -49.04
N ILE A 4 -2.36 -23.48 -48.48
CA ILE A 4 -3.47 -24.44 -48.22
C ILE A 4 -3.51 -24.91 -46.75
N SER A 5 -4.65 -25.01 -46.06
CA SER A 5 -5.79 -24.08 -45.83
C SER A 5 -6.73 -24.70 -44.79
N ASN A 6 -7.36 -23.87 -43.94
CA ASN A 6 -8.61 -24.10 -43.18
C ASN A 6 -8.93 -25.51 -42.63
N PHE A 7 -9.01 -25.62 -41.31
CA PHE A 7 -10.12 -26.35 -40.67
C PHE A 7 -10.52 -25.68 -39.35
N THR A 8 -11.80 -25.35 -39.21
CA THR A 8 -12.38 -24.70 -38.01
C THR A 8 -13.25 -25.70 -37.25
N GLY A 9 -12.92 -25.97 -35.98
CA GLY A 9 -13.71 -26.83 -35.10
C GLY A 9 -14.56 -26.01 -34.13
N GLN A 10 -15.89 -26.05 -34.27
CA GLN A 10 -16.80 -25.42 -33.32
C GLN A 10 -17.02 -26.30 -32.07
N ALA A 11 -16.85 -25.72 -30.89
CA ALA A 11 -17.35 -26.30 -29.64
C ALA A 11 -18.83 -25.97 -29.46
N ARG A 12 -19.65 -26.98 -29.12
CA ARG A 12 -21.12 -26.87 -29.03
C ARG A 12 -21.57 -26.15 -27.76
N HIS A 13 -22.49 -25.19 -27.91
CA HIS A 13 -23.46 -24.87 -26.86
C HIS A 13 -24.63 -25.85 -26.92
N GLY A 14 -25.21 -26.19 -25.77
CA GLY A 14 -26.37 -27.06 -25.71
C GLY A 14 -27.24 -26.75 -24.51
N TRP A 15 -28.41 -26.14 -24.77
CA TRP A 15 -29.69 -26.41 -24.11
C TRP A 15 -30.80 -25.73 -24.91
N GLU A 16 -31.65 -26.54 -25.55
CA GLU A 16 -33.12 -26.36 -25.63
C GLU A 16 -33.73 -27.35 -26.65
N LYS A 17 -34.68 -28.17 -26.18
CA LYS A 17 -36.01 -28.41 -26.76
C LYS A 17 -36.58 -29.78 -26.32
N MET A 18 -37.76 -29.73 -25.71
CA MET A 18 -38.76 -30.78 -25.82
C MET A 18 -40.12 -30.13 -26.07
N THR A 19 -40.85 -30.65 -27.05
CA THR A 19 -42.30 -30.44 -27.25
C THR A 19 -43.03 -31.72 -26.82
N PRO A 20 -44.36 -31.66 -26.67
CA PRO A 20 -45.18 -32.47 -27.56
C PRO A 20 -46.41 -31.73 -28.13
N SER A 21 -47.34 -32.48 -28.75
CA SER A 21 -48.16 -32.08 -29.91
C SER A 21 -49.69 -32.12 -29.68
N ALA A 22 -50.44 -31.70 -30.72
CA ALA A 22 -51.90 -31.80 -30.97
C ALA A 22 -52.84 -30.83 -30.21
N GLY A 23 -53.93 -30.29 -30.81
CA GLY A 23 -54.34 -30.35 -32.23
C GLY A 23 -55.69 -29.64 -32.56
N PHE A 24 -55.80 -29.14 -33.79
CA PHE A 24 -56.98 -28.70 -34.58
C PHE A 24 -57.91 -27.52 -34.11
N PRO A 25 -58.61 -26.82 -35.04
CA PRO A 25 -59.11 -25.44 -34.86
C PRO A 25 -60.64 -25.27 -34.95
N PHE A 26 -61.17 -24.07 -34.65
CA PHE A 26 -62.32 -23.43 -35.34
C PHE A 26 -62.43 -21.93 -35.00
N SER A 27 -63.37 -21.19 -35.63
CA SER A 27 -63.32 -19.72 -35.77
C SER A 27 -64.58 -18.94 -35.33
N ARG A 28 -64.38 -17.65 -35.01
CA ARG A 28 -65.27 -16.45 -35.15
C ARG A 28 -66.27 -16.03 -34.05
N SER A 29 -66.38 -14.69 -34.01
CA SER A 29 -67.47 -13.76 -33.60
C SER A 29 -67.72 -13.36 -32.13
N ASN A 30 -67.75 -12.02 -31.93
CA ASN A 30 -68.40 -11.12 -30.94
C ASN A 30 -69.22 -11.73 -29.77
N HIS A 31 -69.32 -11.13 -28.56
CA HIS A 31 -69.55 -9.71 -28.23
C HIS A 31 -69.07 -9.35 -26.79
N GLU A 32 -68.78 -8.06 -26.57
CA GLU A 32 -68.81 -7.24 -25.33
C GLU A 32 -68.51 -7.79 -23.89
N MET A 33 -67.45 -7.20 -23.30
CA MET A 33 -67.28 -6.70 -21.89
C MET A 33 -67.93 -7.45 -20.71
N PRO A 34 -67.15 -7.80 -19.64
CA PRO A 34 -66.97 -6.81 -18.57
C PRO A 34 -65.65 -6.83 -17.73
N VAL A 35 -65.31 -5.66 -17.17
CA VAL A 35 -64.81 -5.40 -15.80
C VAL A 35 -63.42 -5.94 -15.31
N THR A 36 -62.55 -4.97 -14.97
CA THR A 36 -61.40 -4.96 -14.02
C THR A 36 -60.13 -5.81 -14.23
N ALA A 37 -59.02 -5.08 -14.47
CA ALA A 37 -57.66 -5.23 -13.88
C ALA A 37 -56.87 -6.55 -14.00
N PRO A 38 -55.81 -6.58 -14.84
CA PRO A 38 -54.75 -7.57 -14.76
C PRO A 38 -53.49 -7.06 -14.02
N ILE A 39 -52.98 -7.92 -13.14
CA ILE A 39 -51.68 -7.80 -12.45
C ILE A 39 -50.54 -7.70 -13.48
N LYS A 40 -49.71 -6.65 -13.40
CA LYS A 40 -48.47 -6.56 -14.19
C LYS A 40 -47.38 -7.43 -13.56
N ARG A 41 -46.86 -8.41 -14.32
CA ARG A 41 -45.56 -9.03 -14.06
C ARG A 41 -44.46 -7.95 -14.13
N PRO A 42 -43.39 -8.03 -13.32
CA PRO A 42 -42.26 -7.12 -13.45
C PRO A 42 -41.53 -7.40 -14.77
N SER A 43 -41.48 -6.41 -15.65
CA SER A 43 -40.70 -6.49 -16.88
C SER A 43 -39.22 -6.29 -16.58
N THR A 44 -38.39 -7.31 -16.79
CA THR A 44 -36.92 -7.19 -16.82
C THR A 44 -36.46 -6.53 -18.12
N ALA A 45 -36.96 -5.32 -18.37
CA ALA A 45 -36.44 -4.44 -19.40
C ALA A 45 -35.29 -3.64 -18.76
N THR A 46 -34.06 -4.06 -19.02
CA THR A 46 -32.89 -3.20 -18.81
C THR A 46 -33.14 -1.89 -19.54
N SER A 47 -33.23 -0.79 -18.80
CA SER A 47 -33.29 0.56 -19.39
C SER A 47 -31.99 0.80 -20.13
N ALA A 48 -32.01 0.65 -21.45
CA ALA A 48 -30.92 1.10 -22.30
C ALA A 48 -30.65 2.58 -21.98
N PRO A 49 -29.39 3.01 -21.81
CA PRO A 49 -29.08 4.41 -21.57
C PRO A 49 -29.66 5.25 -22.71
N PRO A 50 -30.12 6.48 -22.43
CA PRO A 50 -30.71 7.34 -23.46
C PRO A 50 -29.71 7.53 -24.60
N VAL A 51 -30.10 7.15 -25.81
CA VAL A 51 -29.27 7.29 -27.01
C VAL A 51 -29.05 8.78 -27.24
N ILE A 52 -27.80 9.24 -27.07
CA ILE A 52 -27.44 10.64 -27.27
C ILE A 52 -27.54 10.94 -28.78
N PRO A 53 -28.20 12.04 -29.20
CA PRO A 53 -28.32 12.35 -30.61
C PRO A 53 -26.94 12.57 -31.28
N PRO A 54 -26.70 12.04 -32.48
CA PRO A 54 -25.54 12.41 -33.30
C PRO A 54 -25.47 13.93 -33.50
N GLY A 55 -24.27 14.51 -33.65
CA GLY A 55 -24.08 15.96 -33.73
C GLY A 55 -24.17 16.71 -32.40
N THR A 56 -24.32 16.01 -31.26
CA THR A 56 -24.39 16.66 -29.93
C THR A 56 -23.07 17.37 -29.60
N GLN A 57 -23.14 18.69 -29.46
CA GLN A 57 -22.02 19.56 -29.09
C GLN A 57 -21.82 19.56 -27.58
N VAL A 58 -20.61 19.20 -27.13
CA VAL A 58 -20.21 19.13 -25.72
C VAL A 58 -18.92 19.91 -25.50
N ASN A 59 -18.79 20.49 -24.30
CA ASN A 59 -17.51 20.97 -23.78
C ASN A 59 -17.09 20.00 -22.68
N LEU A 60 -15.87 19.47 -22.70
CA LEU A 60 -15.36 18.49 -21.75
C LEU A 60 -14.01 18.96 -21.20
N SER A 61 -13.89 19.06 -19.87
CA SER A 61 -12.66 19.41 -19.18
C SER A 61 -12.24 18.30 -18.24
N PHE A 62 -10.98 17.88 -18.37
CA PHE A 62 -10.36 16.84 -17.54
C PHE A 62 -8.91 17.21 -17.25
N ASN A 63 -8.43 16.78 -16.08
CA ASN A 63 -7.02 16.94 -15.73
C ASN A 63 -6.21 15.80 -16.33
N VAL A 64 -5.05 16.12 -16.91
CA VAL A 64 -4.08 15.13 -17.38
C VAL A 64 -3.22 14.75 -16.17
N PRO A 65 -3.18 13.45 -15.78
CA PRO A 65 -2.45 13.00 -14.59
C PRO A 65 -0.94 12.91 -14.86
N PHE A 66 -0.33 14.07 -15.01
CA PHE A 66 1.12 14.25 -14.93
C PHE A 66 1.57 14.20 -13.48
N SER A 67 2.62 13.42 -13.21
CA SER A 67 3.30 13.36 -11.92
C SER A 67 4.24 14.57 -11.73
N SER A 68 3.72 15.80 -11.85
CA SER A 68 4.51 17.04 -11.87
C SER A 68 5.27 17.33 -10.56
N ASN A 69 4.98 16.57 -9.50
CA ASN A 69 5.68 16.57 -8.21
C ASN A 69 6.80 15.51 -8.12
N LEU A 70 6.97 14.64 -9.12
CA LEU A 70 8.03 13.64 -9.15
C LEU A 70 9.39 14.32 -9.31
N ALA A 71 10.18 14.32 -8.25
CA ALA A 71 11.53 14.88 -8.22
C ALA A 71 12.56 13.98 -8.92
N GLY A 72 13.55 14.60 -9.55
CA GLY A 72 14.77 13.91 -9.98
C GLY A 72 15.64 13.49 -8.79
N PRO A 73 16.72 12.75 -9.04
CA PRO A 73 17.74 12.47 -8.03
C PRO A 73 18.49 13.76 -7.65
N ASP A 74 19.07 13.76 -6.45
CA ASP A 74 20.00 14.83 -6.05
C ASP A 74 21.20 14.86 -7.02
N PRO A 75 21.54 16.01 -7.64
CA PRO A 75 22.66 16.11 -8.58
C PRO A 75 24.01 15.66 -8.03
N ASP A 76 24.22 15.80 -6.71
CA ASP A 76 25.49 15.48 -6.03
C ASP A 76 25.62 13.97 -5.76
N ASP A 77 24.50 13.27 -5.57
CA ASP A 77 24.47 11.80 -5.42
C ASP A 77 24.75 11.05 -6.75
N ILE A 78 24.67 11.70 -7.91
CA ILE A 78 24.76 11.04 -9.22
C ILE A 78 26.20 10.61 -9.55
N MET A 79 26.52 9.35 -9.33
CA MET A 79 27.76 8.75 -9.83
C MET A 79 27.70 8.49 -11.35
N TRP A 80 26.54 8.08 -11.86
CA TRP A 80 26.33 7.87 -13.30
C TRP A 80 24.87 8.12 -13.70
N ALA A 81 24.68 8.64 -14.92
CA ALA A 81 23.36 8.82 -15.52
C ALA A 81 23.38 8.41 -16.99
N SER A 82 22.31 7.72 -17.40
CA SER A 82 22.07 7.37 -18.81
C SER A 82 21.99 8.61 -19.74
N PRO A 83 22.26 8.47 -21.05
CA PRO A 83 22.36 9.57 -22.00
C PRO A 83 21.21 10.58 -21.99
N GLY A 84 21.55 11.79 -21.56
CA GLY A 84 20.63 12.93 -21.45
C GLY A 84 19.67 12.87 -20.26
N ALA A 85 19.71 11.84 -19.42
CA ALA A 85 18.83 11.72 -18.26
C ALA A 85 19.10 12.82 -17.21
N LYS A 86 20.39 13.11 -16.92
CA LYS A 86 20.76 14.23 -16.02
C LYS A 86 20.12 15.55 -16.47
N ALA A 87 20.28 15.92 -17.74
CA ALA A 87 19.67 17.13 -18.32
C ALA A 87 18.13 17.14 -18.37
N ARG A 88 17.45 16.00 -18.20
CA ARG A 88 15.98 15.91 -18.10
C ARG A 88 15.47 16.08 -16.66
N TRP A 89 16.23 15.57 -15.68
CA TRP A 89 15.80 15.40 -14.29
C TRP A 89 16.50 16.29 -13.27
N THR A 90 17.57 17.00 -13.65
CA THR A 90 18.17 18.06 -12.81
C THR A 90 17.78 19.45 -13.33
N MET A 91 17.76 20.44 -12.45
CA MET A 91 17.62 21.85 -12.87
C MET A 91 18.90 22.32 -13.61
N PRO A 92 18.79 23.28 -14.55
CA PRO A 92 19.96 23.92 -15.14
C PRO A 92 20.81 24.69 -14.11
N GLU A 93 22.12 24.74 -14.33
CA GLU A 93 23.05 25.49 -13.48
C GLU A 93 22.64 26.97 -13.34
N GLY A 94 22.73 27.51 -12.12
CA GLY A 94 22.30 28.88 -11.80
C GLY A 94 20.80 29.07 -11.56
N THR A 95 20.00 27.99 -11.58
CA THR A 95 18.60 28.02 -11.14
C THR A 95 18.52 28.15 -9.60
N ALA A 96 17.62 28.98 -9.08
CA ALA A 96 17.49 29.18 -7.64
C ALA A 96 16.98 27.91 -6.93
N GLU A 97 17.56 27.58 -5.76
CA GLU A 97 17.28 26.34 -4.99
C GLU A 97 15.79 26.13 -4.67
N ALA A 98 15.03 27.20 -4.44
CA ALA A 98 13.58 27.14 -4.16
C ALA A 98 12.69 26.96 -5.42
N THR A 99 13.22 26.41 -6.52
CA THR A 99 12.47 26.25 -7.78
C THR A 99 11.58 25.00 -7.75
N PRO A 100 10.25 25.11 -7.94
CA PRO A 100 9.34 23.96 -7.85
C PRO A 100 9.66 22.84 -8.84
N THR A 101 9.50 21.59 -8.39
CA THR A 101 9.73 20.35 -9.15
C THR A 101 9.06 20.33 -10.54
N HIS A 102 7.86 20.89 -10.66
CA HIS A 102 7.12 20.94 -11.93
C HIS A 102 7.79 21.75 -13.05
N LYS A 103 8.85 22.51 -12.73
CA LYS A 103 9.69 23.24 -13.71
C LYS A 103 10.88 22.42 -14.23
N LEU A 104 11.11 21.20 -13.75
CA LEU A 104 12.12 20.31 -14.32
C LEU A 104 11.90 20.14 -15.83
N PRO A 105 12.97 20.06 -16.65
CA PRO A 105 12.86 19.99 -18.11
C PRO A 105 11.93 18.87 -18.61
N VAL A 106 11.93 17.70 -17.96
CA VAL A 106 11.00 16.60 -18.29
C VAL A 106 9.52 17.00 -18.14
N HIS A 107 9.14 17.67 -17.07
CA HIS A 107 7.74 18.07 -16.81
C HIS A 107 7.32 19.21 -17.72
N ALA A 108 8.19 20.20 -17.96
CA ALA A 108 7.95 21.27 -18.91
C ALA A 108 7.73 20.72 -20.34
N GLN A 109 8.62 19.83 -20.80
CA GLN A 109 8.53 19.20 -22.11
C GLN A 109 7.24 18.37 -22.27
N ASN A 110 6.78 17.68 -21.22
CA ASN A 110 5.52 16.93 -21.27
C ASN A 110 4.31 17.83 -21.50
N VAL A 111 4.26 19.00 -20.85
CA VAL A 111 3.19 19.99 -21.05
C VAL A 111 3.27 20.62 -22.46
N ASP A 112 4.47 20.88 -22.97
CA ASP A 112 4.64 21.42 -24.33
C ASP A 112 4.33 20.40 -25.43
N ASN A 113 4.66 19.12 -25.22
CA ASN A 113 4.24 18.00 -26.08
C ASN A 113 2.71 17.88 -26.10
N LEU A 114 2.04 17.98 -24.95
CA LEU A 114 0.58 17.99 -24.85
C LEU A 114 -0.03 19.19 -25.59
N ARG A 115 0.56 20.39 -25.47
CA ARG A 115 0.14 21.58 -26.23
C ARG A 115 0.30 21.37 -27.74
N ALA A 116 1.40 20.76 -28.18
CA ALA A 116 1.64 20.45 -29.58
C ALA A 116 0.62 19.44 -30.13
N LEU A 117 0.38 18.35 -29.41
CA LEU A 117 -0.64 17.34 -29.73
C LEU A 117 -2.03 17.98 -29.86
N CYS A 118 -2.45 18.80 -28.88
CA CYS A 118 -3.74 19.48 -28.91
C CYS A 118 -3.91 20.41 -30.13
N ARG A 119 -2.84 21.06 -30.61
CA ARG A 119 -2.87 21.83 -31.87
C ARG A 119 -2.99 20.92 -33.09
N GLU A 120 -2.11 19.93 -33.20
CA GLU A 120 -2.06 18.98 -34.32
C GLU A 120 -3.41 18.30 -34.57
N VAL A 121 -4.10 17.84 -33.52
CA VAL A 121 -5.40 17.17 -33.71
C VAL A 121 -6.55 18.18 -33.94
N GLY A 122 -6.42 19.42 -33.49
CA GLY A 122 -7.32 20.52 -33.89
C GLY A 122 -7.23 20.80 -35.40
N GLU A 123 -6.02 20.79 -35.95
CA GLU A 123 -5.76 20.91 -37.39
C GLU A 123 -6.27 19.67 -38.16
N GLN A 124 -5.97 18.45 -37.72
CA GLN A 124 -6.45 17.20 -38.33
C GLN A 124 -7.97 17.06 -38.36
N THR A 125 -8.69 17.70 -37.44
CA THR A 125 -10.16 17.68 -37.40
C THR A 125 -10.81 18.80 -38.21
N GLU A 126 -10.03 19.60 -38.94
CA GLU A 126 -10.50 20.80 -39.68
C GLU A 126 -11.21 21.82 -38.75
N GLY A 127 -10.76 21.92 -37.49
CA GLY A 127 -11.37 22.79 -36.49
C GLY A 127 -12.71 22.29 -35.90
N ARG A 128 -13.17 21.07 -36.24
CA ARG A 128 -14.38 20.48 -35.65
C ARG A 128 -14.28 20.20 -34.14
N VAL A 129 -13.06 20.11 -33.61
CA VAL A 129 -12.79 20.11 -32.17
C VAL A 129 -11.76 21.19 -31.83
N SER A 130 -12.08 22.04 -30.86
CA SER A 130 -11.11 22.92 -30.22
C SER A 130 -10.54 22.26 -28.97
N ALA A 131 -9.22 22.22 -28.83
CA ALA A 131 -8.53 21.75 -27.64
C ALA A 131 -7.71 22.89 -27.03
N THR A 132 -7.79 23.06 -25.71
CA THR A 132 -7.07 24.12 -24.97
C THR A 132 -6.42 23.52 -23.73
N VAL A 133 -5.13 23.80 -23.53
CA VAL A 133 -4.34 23.30 -22.39
C VAL A 133 -4.07 24.45 -21.43
N VAL A 134 -4.38 24.26 -20.15
CA VAL A 134 -4.17 25.24 -19.07
C VAL A 134 -3.43 24.54 -17.93
N SER A 135 -2.39 25.15 -17.38
CA SER A 135 -1.68 24.64 -16.20
C SER A 135 -1.76 25.69 -15.08
N ALA A 136 -2.24 25.31 -13.90
CA ALA A 136 -2.33 26.20 -12.75
C ALA A 136 -2.25 25.43 -11.42
N GLU A 137 -1.89 26.12 -10.35
CA GLU A 137 -1.92 25.56 -8.99
C GLU A 137 -3.37 25.50 -8.47
N SER A 138 -3.75 24.39 -7.84
CA SER A 138 -5.08 24.25 -7.21
C SER A 138 -5.22 25.18 -6.01
N LYS A 139 -6.31 25.95 -5.94
CA LYS A 139 -6.59 26.84 -4.81
C LYS A 139 -7.21 26.05 -3.65
N PRO A 140 -6.86 26.35 -2.38
CA PRO A 140 -7.50 25.71 -1.23
C PRO A 140 -9.00 26.04 -1.20
N LEU A 141 -9.83 25.01 -1.00
CA LEU A 141 -11.28 25.13 -0.92
C LEU A 141 -11.74 25.08 0.55
N PRO A 142 -12.51 26.07 1.05
CA PRO A 142 -12.94 26.09 2.44
C PRO A 142 -13.70 24.83 2.84
N GLY A 143 -13.25 24.17 3.91
CA GLY A 143 -13.89 22.95 4.45
C GLY A 143 -13.56 21.65 3.70
N LEU A 144 -12.66 21.66 2.71
CA LEU A 144 -12.10 20.44 2.10
C LEU A 144 -10.57 20.47 2.18
N GLN A 145 -10.00 19.65 3.07
CA GLN A 145 -8.57 19.32 2.99
C GLN A 145 -8.32 18.46 1.76
N ARG A 146 -7.28 18.79 0.99
CA ARG A 146 -6.90 18.10 -0.25
C ARG A 146 -5.39 17.87 -0.25
N GLY A 147 -4.94 17.01 -1.18
CA GLY A 147 -3.52 16.70 -1.41
C GLY A 147 -2.65 17.93 -1.69
N PRO A 148 -1.32 17.75 -1.83
CA PRO A 148 -0.30 18.79 -1.64
C PRO A 148 -0.69 20.13 -2.30
N LEU A 149 -1.06 21.07 -1.44
CA LEU A 149 -1.45 22.42 -1.83
C LEU A 149 -0.25 23.06 -2.55
N ARG A 150 -0.47 23.55 -3.79
CA ARG A 150 0.52 24.04 -4.79
C ARG A 150 1.04 23.03 -5.82
N ALA A 151 0.53 21.80 -5.87
CA ALA A 151 0.79 20.93 -7.03
C ALA A 151 0.28 21.59 -8.34
N LEU A 152 1.11 21.64 -9.38
CA LEU A 152 0.74 22.17 -10.69
C LEU A 152 -0.16 21.15 -11.42
N VAL A 153 -1.44 21.48 -11.56
CA VAL A 153 -2.42 20.68 -12.31
C VAL A 153 -2.44 21.15 -13.75
N THR A 154 -2.32 20.21 -14.69
CA THR A 154 -2.51 20.49 -16.13
C THR A 154 -3.86 19.96 -16.59
N ASN A 155 -4.67 20.85 -17.15
CA ASN A 155 -6.03 20.62 -17.59
C ASN A 155 -6.13 20.71 -19.12
N VAL A 156 -6.98 19.88 -19.70
CA VAL A 156 -7.38 19.97 -21.11
C VAL A 156 -8.87 20.24 -21.17
N CYS A 157 -9.27 21.32 -21.84
CA CYS A 157 -10.65 21.57 -22.24
C CYS A 157 -10.83 21.32 -23.74
N LEU A 158 -11.75 20.43 -24.07
CA LEU A 158 -12.17 20.05 -25.43
C LEU A 158 -13.56 20.62 -25.70
N SER A 159 -13.81 21.15 -26.90
CA SER A 159 -15.12 21.63 -27.36
C SER A 159 -15.41 21.10 -28.76
N GLY A 160 -16.52 20.41 -28.96
CA GLY A 160 -16.92 19.90 -30.28
C GLY A 160 -18.01 18.81 -30.18
N GLU A 161 -18.15 18.00 -31.22
CA GLU A 161 -19.09 16.87 -31.24
C GLU A 161 -18.66 15.75 -30.27
N LEU A 162 -19.60 15.20 -29.51
CA LEU A 162 -19.36 14.24 -28.43
C LEU A 162 -18.50 13.03 -28.82
N GLU A 163 -18.75 12.42 -29.98
CA GLU A 163 -17.97 11.26 -30.44
C GLU A 163 -16.51 11.63 -30.71
N ILE A 164 -16.28 12.78 -31.34
CA ILE A 164 -14.93 13.28 -31.66
C ILE A 164 -14.22 13.75 -30.37
N VAL A 165 -14.92 14.41 -29.45
CA VAL A 165 -14.40 14.82 -28.13
C VAL A 165 -14.02 13.61 -27.29
N SER A 166 -14.84 12.55 -27.30
CA SER A 166 -14.56 11.29 -26.61
C SER A 166 -13.33 10.58 -27.20
N SER A 167 -13.27 10.47 -28.53
CA SER A 167 -12.11 9.93 -29.24
C SER A 167 -10.84 10.77 -29.02
N MET A 168 -10.97 12.09 -28.89
CA MET A 168 -9.87 13.02 -28.61
C MET A 168 -9.33 12.83 -27.19
N ARG A 169 -10.19 12.75 -26.17
CA ARG A 169 -9.79 12.46 -24.79
C ARG A 169 -9.04 11.13 -24.72
N CYS A 170 -9.57 10.09 -25.39
CA CYS A 170 -8.90 8.80 -25.52
C CYS A 170 -7.51 8.93 -26.18
N LYS A 171 -7.40 9.63 -27.33
CA LYS A 171 -6.11 9.89 -28.01
C LYS A 171 -5.12 10.62 -27.11
N ILE A 172 -5.55 11.67 -26.40
CA ILE A 172 -4.69 12.46 -25.50
C ILE A 172 -4.15 11.59 -24.37
N LEU A 173 -5.01 10.88 -23.63
CA LEU A 173 -4.61 10.02 -22.51
C LEU A 173 -3.66 8.89 -22.94
N ASN A 174 -3.82 8.37 -24.18
CA ASN A 174 -2.98 7.30 -24.73
C ASN A 174 -1.77 7.77 -25.53
N SER A 175 -1.60 9.08 -25.77
CA SER A 175 -0.46 9.63 -26.52
C SER A 175 0.45 10.50 -25.64
N THR A 176 0.16 10.58 -24.34
CA THR A 176 0.84 11.45 -23.38
C THR A 176 1.50 10.61 -22.29
N PRO A 177 2.72 10.93 -21.79
CA PRO A 177 3.36 10.25 -20.67
C PRO A 177 2.65 10.55 -19.34
N ILE A 178 1.49 9.94 -19.14
CA ILE A 178 0.74 9.97 -17.89
C ILE A 178 1.32 8.99 -16.86
N SER A 179 1.13 9.28 -15.57
CA SER A 179 1.62 8.45 -14.46
C SER A 179 3.10 8.08 -14.57
N LEU A 180 3.96 9.09 -14.81
CA LEU A 180 5.40 8.93 -14.61
C LEU A 180 5.66 8.48 -13.17
N ARG A 181 6.51 7.47 -12.99
CA ARG A 181 6.93 6.95 -11.69
C ARG A 181 8.45 6.79 -11.66
N SER A 182 9.00 6.81 -10.46
CA SER A 182 10.33 6.27 -10.19
C SER A 182 10.20 4.92 -9.48
N SER A 183 11.20 4.08 -9.67
CA SER A 183 11.48 2.89 -8.84
C SER A 183 12.99 2.80 -8.65
N PHE A 184 13.42 2.04 -7.66
CA PHE A 184 14.84 1.82 -7.42
C PHE A 184 15.16 0.33 -7.28
N VAL A 185 16.43 0.00 -7.52
CA VAL A 185 17.03 -1.32 -7.31
C VAL A 185 18.35 -1.06 -6.60
N ASP A 186 18.46 -1.42 -5.33
CA ASP A 186 19.71 -1.25 -4.56
C ASP A 186 20.70 -2.35 -4.96
N ILE A 187 21.98 -2.02 -5.18
CA ILE A 187 23.00 -2.89 -5.78
C ILE A 187 24.28 -2.87 -4.93
N ASP A 188 24.74 -4.05 -4.53
CA ASP A 188 25.98 -4.20 -3.76
C ASP A 188 27.18 -3.62 -4.52
N SER A 189 27.92 -2.73 -3.85
CA SER A 189 29.04 -1.98 -4.44
C SER A 189 30.11 -2.90 -5.03
N ASP A 190 30.49 -3.99 -4.33
CA ASP A 190 31.46 -4.98 -4.83
C ASP A 190 31.07 -5.64 -6.16
N LEU A 191 29.78 -5.77 -6.46
CA LEU A 191 29.33 -6.37 -7.72
C LEU A 191 29.67 -5.47 -8.91
N ILE A 192 29.59 -4.15 -8.76
CA ILE A 192 29.66 -3.20 -9.88
C ILE A 192 30.84 -2.21 -9.85
N ILE A 193 31.45 -1.95 -8.69
CA ILE A 193 32.71 -1.20 -8.56
C ILE A 193 33.89 -2.15 -8.80
N ASP A 194 34.95 -1.64 -9.41
CA ASP A 194 36.25 -2.28 -9.56
C ASP A 194 37.21 -1.83 -8.45
N ARG A 195 37.63 -2.75 -7.57
CA ARG A 195 38.41 -2.43 -6.36
C ARG A 195 39.69 -1.58 -6.59
N PRO A 196 40.57 -1.89 -7.57
CA PRO A 196 41.80 -1.11 -7.77
C PRO A 196 41.58 0.27 -8.39
N THR A 197 40.50 0.49 -9.15
CA THR A 197 40.23 1.79 -9.80
C THR A 197 39.16 2.62 -9.10
N GLN A 198 38.39 2.04 -8.18
CA GLN A 198 37.20 2.62 -7.54
C GLN A 198 36.14 3.14 -8.54
N ASN A 199 36.23 2.72 -9.80
CA ASN A 199 35.30 3.10 -10.86
C ASN A 199 34.26 1.99 -11.10
N ILE A 200 33.11 2.38 -11.65
CA ILE A 200 32.08 1.41 -12.06
C ILE A 200 32.59 0.63 -13.28
N LYS A 201 32.52 -0.71 -13.21
CA LYS A 201 32.93 -1.63 -14.27
C LYS A 201 32.27 -1.25 -15.59
N GLY A 202 33.07 -0.92 -16.62
CA GLY A 202 32.55 -0.43 -17.91
C GLY A 202 31.55 -1.37 -18.61
N ALA A 203 31.65 -2.68 -18.38
CA ALA A 203 30.67 -3.66 -18.86
C ALA A 203 29.26 -3.45 -18.26
N VAL A 204 29.17 -3.03 -16.99
CA VAL A 204 27.90 -2.71 -16.31
C VAL A 204 27.32 -1.43 -16.89
N LEU A 205 28.13 -0.39 -17.07
CA LEU A 205 27.69 0.88 -17.67
C LEU A 205 27.16 0.66 -19.10
N ASN A 206 27.88 -0.08 -19.93
CA ASN A 206 27.44 -0.46 -21.28
C ASN A 206 26.10 -1.21 -21.29
N GLN A 207 25.85 -2.05 -20.28
CA GLN A 207 24.60 -2.79 -20.15
C GLN A 207 23.45 -1.90 -19.67
N LEU A 208 23.68 -0.99 -18.72
CA LEU A 208 22.70 0.02 -18.30
C LEU A 208 22.35 0.98 -19.46
N ASP A 209 23.33 1.39 -20.25
CA ASP A 209 23.13 2.12 -21.50
C ASP A 209 22.29 1.34 -22.51
N LEU A 210 22.54 0.03 -22.68
CA LEU A 210 21.73 -0.82 -23.55
C LEU A 210 20.28 -0.93 -23.05
N ILE A 211 20.08 -1.06 -21.73
CA ILE A 211 18.75 -1.11 -21.11
C ILE A 211 18.01 0.21 -21.34
N SER A 212 18.63 1.35 -21.01
CA SER A 212 18.04 2.69 -21.25
C SER A 212 17.77 2.93 -22.74
N LYS A 213 18.70 2.57 -23.64
CA LYS A 213 18.51 2.69 -25.10
C LYS A 213 17.34 1.86 -25.62
N THR A 214 17.11 0.67 -25.05
CA THR A 214 16.05 -0.28 -25.44
C THR A 214 14.69 0.12 -24.88
N THR A 215 14.62 0.48 -23.61
CA THR A 215 13.37 0.79 -22.89
C THR A 215 12.96 2.25 -23.01
N LYS A 216 13.93 3.16 -23.21
CA LYS A 216 13.81 4.63 -23.01
C LYS A 216 13.52 5.05 -21.57
N ALA A 217 13.81 4.18 -20.59
CA ALA A 217 13.86 4.59 -19.20
C ALA A 217 15.08 5.46 -18.92
N ASP A 218 14.91 6.45 -18.05
CA ASP A 218 15.99 7.28 -17.52
C ASP A 218 16.55 6.60 -16.28
N ILE A 219 17.78 6.09 -16.39
CA ILE A 219 18.46 5.32 -15.35
C ILE A 219 19.61 6.15 -14.76
N PHE A 220 19.75 6.07 -13.44
CA PHE A 220 20.82 6.67 -12.65
C PHE A 220 21.43 5.62 -11.72
N LEU A 221 22.73 5.71 -11.47
CA LEU A 221 23.40 5.08 -10.33
C LEU A 221 23.76 6.18 -9.34
N LEU A 222 23.21 6.08 -8.14
CA LEU A 222 23.39 7.04 -7.06
C LEU A 222 24.31 6.47 -5.99
N MET A 223 25.01 7.36 -5.29
CA MET A 223 25.75 7.01 -4.07
C MET A 223 24.83 6.35 -3.02
N PRO A 224 25.39 5.58 -2.07
CA PRO A 224 24.61 5.02 -0.98
C PRO A 224 24.04 6.15 -0.13
N LYS A 225 22.76 6.04 0.25
CA LYS A 225 22.12 7.08 1.07
C LYS A 225 22.74 7.10 2.46
N THR A 226 23.16 8.29 2.91
CA THR A 226 23.27 8.55 4.34
C THR A 226 21.86 8.41 4.96
N PRO A 227 21.70 7.65 6.07
CA PRO A 227 20.40 7.51 6.72
C PRO A 227 20.02 8.84 7.39
N ASP A 228 18.86 9.39 7.02
CA ASP A 228 18.27 10.52 7.74
C ASP A 228 17.96 10.11 9.18
N ILE A 229 18.56 10.82 10.14
CA ILE A 229 18.48 10.51 11.57
C ILE A 229 17.02 10.54 12.08
N GLU A 230 16.17 11.37 11.46
CA GLU A 230 14.73 11.44 11.75
C GLU A 230 13.97 10.17 11.30
N SER A 231 14.41 9.52 10.22
CA SER A 231 13.79 8.28 9.70
C SER A 231 14.09 7.06 10.56
N ALA A 232 15.31 6.97 11.09
CA ALA A 232 15.73 5.88 11.98
C ALA A 232 14.96 5.86 13.32
N SER A 233 14.49 7.03 13.75
CA SER A 233 13.83 7.22 15.05
C SER A 233 12.44 6.58 15.17
N PHE A 234 11.75 6.31 14.05
CA PHE A 234 10.39 5.74 14.07
C PHE A 234 10.33 4.21 13.99
N ASN A 235 11.36 3.55 13.47
CA ASN A 235 11.32 2.11 13.16
C ASN A 235 12.05 1.21 14.19
N GLY A 236 12.52 1.77 15.31
CA GLY A 236 13.05 1.02 16.47
C GLY A 236 14.37 0.25 16.25
N ASN A 237 14.84 0.11 15.01
CA ASN A 237 16.02 -0.66 14.65
C ASN A 237 17.24 0.26 14.56
N LEU A 238 18.02 0.35 15.63
CA LEU A 238 19.24 1.17 15.72
C LEU A 238 20.46 0.49 15.05
N ASP A 239 20.25 -0.17 13.90
CA ASP A 239 21.33 -0.60 13.01
C ASP A 239 21.74 0.60 12.13
N SER A 240 22.35 1.63 12.76
CA SER A 240 22.85 2.83 12.08
C SER A 240 24.17 2.57 11.32
N THR A 241 24.26 1.43 10.65
CA THR A 241 25.29 1.15 9.66
C THR A 241 24.87 1.79 8.34
N MET A 242 25.79 2.53 7.72
CA MET A 242 25.58 3.05 6.36
C MET A 242 25.36 1.86 5.42
N ASP A 243 24.17 1.70 4.84
CA ASP A 243 23.94 0.69 3.80
C ASP A 243 24.90 1.01 2.65
N PRO A 244 25.94 0.19 2.38
CA PRO A 244 27.03 0.56 1.47
C PRO A 244 26.65 0.35 0.00
N ARG A 245 25.37 0.02 -0.28
CA ARG A 245 24.87 -0.35 -1.60
C ARG A 245 24.46 0.86 -2.42
N LEU A 246 24.80 0.82 -3.70
CA LEU A 246 24.48 1.87 -4.67
C LEU A 246 23.01 1.78 -5.08
N ARG A 247 22.34 2.93 -5.18
CA ARG A 247 20.93 2.96 -5.57
C ARG A 247 20.79 3.15 -7.08
N CYS A 248 20.32 2.14 -7.79
CA CYS A 248 19.95 2.27 -9.20
C CYS A 248 18.52 2.82 -9.31
N ALA A 249 18.38 4.13 -9.53
CA ALA A 249 17.09 4.79 -9.71
C ALA A 249 16.66 4.78 -11.18
N ILE A 250 15.38 4.44 -11.43
CA ILE A 250 14.81 4.22 -12.76
C ILE A 250 13.54 5.04 -12.89
N TYR A 251 13.49 5.92 -13.89
CA TYR A 251 12.40 6.85 -14.16
C TYR A 251 11.76 6.55 -15.53
N GLY A 252 10.43 6.63 -15.60
CA GLY A 252 9.68 6.46 -16.85
C GLY A 252 8.17 6.38 -16.64
N ASP A 253 7.42 6.07 -17.69
CA ASP A 253 6.06 5.57 -17.54
C ASP A 253 6.05 4.17 -16.91
N LEU A 254 4.88 3.72 -16.44
CA LEU A 254 4.73 2.46 -15.70
C LEU A 254 5.32 1.24 -16.44
N GLU A 255 5.10 1.08 -17.74
CA GLU A 255 5.60 -0.10 -18.48
C GLU A 255 7.09 0.01 -18.80
N THR A 256 7.55 1.21 -19.17
CA THR A 256 8.97 1.50 -19.45
C THR A 256 9.83 1.27 -18.20
N MET A 257 9.39 1.79 -17.05
CA MET A 257 10.08 1.66 -15.76
C MET A 257 10.09 0.21 -15.27
N GLU A 258 8.96 -0.51 -15.31
CA GLU A 258 8.90 -1.93 -14.93
C GLU A 258 9.74 -2.82 -15.86
N HIS A 259 9.79 -2.52 -17.17
CA HIS A 259 10.65 -3.27 -18.08
C HIS A 259 12.14 -3.04 -17.77
N ALA A 260 12.55 -1.80 -17.55
CA ALA A 260 13.92 -1.45 -17.20
C ALA A 260 14.33 -2.08 -15.85
N LYS A 261 13.49 -1.99 -14.81
CA LYS A 261 13.70 -2.65 -13.52
C LYS A 261 13.92 -4.15 -13.68
N THR A 262 13.05 -4.85 -14.43
CA THR A 262 13.24 -6.28 -14.71
C THR A 262 14.60 -6.56 -15.35
N ARG A 263 15.02 -5.75 -16.33
CA ARG A 263 16.30 -5.92 -17.02
C ARG A 263 17.51 -5.66 -16.11
N VAL A 264 17.41 -4.71 -15.17
CA VAL A 264 18.45 -4.45 -14.16
C VAL A 264 18.57 -5.63 -13.19
N LEU A 265 17.45 -6.22 -12.74
CA LEU A 265 17.47 -7.43 -11.91
C LEU A 265 18.12 -8.61 -12.65
N ILE A 266 17.77 -8.83 -13.92
CA ILE A 266 18.40 -9.87 -14.77
C ILE A 266 19.89 -9.59 -14.99
N MET A 267 20.31 -8.33 -15.13
CA MET A 267 21.73 -7.96 -15.21
C MET A 267 22.48 -8.34 -13.92
N ILE A 268 21.88 -8.10 -12.75
CA ILE A 268 22.47 -8.48 -11.45
C ILE A 268 22.60 -10.01 -11.36
N ASP A 269 21.57 -10.76 -11.78
CA ASP A 269 21.64 -12.22 -11.88
C ASP A 269 22.79 -12.69 -12.79
N GLN A 270 23.01 -12.03 -13.94
CA GLN A 270 24.11 -12.33 -14.85
C GLN A 270 25.49 -12.02 -14.25
N ILE A 271 25.63 -10.93 -13.48
CA ILE A 271 26.86 -10.59 -12.73
C ILE A 271 27.14 -11.66 -11.67
N LEU A 272 26.10 -12.17 -11.01
CA LEU A 272 26.15 -13.31 -10.09
C LEU A 272 26.30 -14.68 -10.79
N LYS A 273 26.69 -14.69 -12.08
CA LYS A 273 26.94 -15.87 -12.92
C LYS A 273 25.74 -16.83 -13.07
N ARG A 274 24.52 -16.33 -12.87
CA ARG A 274 23.28 -17.11 -13.05
C ARG A 274 22.93 -17.19 -14.53
N TYR A 275 22.42 -18.35 -14.96
CA TYR A 275 21.87 -18.54 -16.29
C TYR A 275 20.52 -17.82 -16.40
N VAL A 276 20.21 -17.34 -17.60
CA VAL A 276 18.96 -16.64 -17.92
C VAL A 276 18.31 -17.31 -19.12
N ASP A 277 17.04 -17.66 -19.01
CA ASP A 277 16.24 -18.22 -20.09
C ASP A 277 14.84 -17.59 -20.09
N THR A 278 14.06 -17.84 -21.14
CA THR A 278 12.71 -17.32 -21.30
C THR A 278 11.69 -18.42 -21.55
N MET A 279 10.46 -18.19 -21.11
CA MET A 279 9.30 -19.01 -21.41
C MET A 279 8.19 -18.10 -21.96
N LYS A 280 7.45 -18.60 -22.96
CA LYS A 280 6.22 -17.96 -23.44
C LYS A 280 5.03 -18.57 -22.72
N LEU A 281 4.17 -17.71 -22.18
CA LEU A 281 2.96 -18.09 -21.47
C LEU A 281 1.86 -17.04 -21.72
N GLU A 282 0.61 -17.46 -21.92
CA GLU A 282 -0.51 -16.53 -22.09
C GLU A 282 -0.68 -15.63 -20.84
N LEU A 283 -0.76 -14.31 -21.04
CA LEU A 283 -0.89 -13.29 -20.00
C LEU A 283 -1.98 -13.60 -18.96
N THR A 284 -3.14 -14.09 -19.41
CA THR A 284 -4.28 -14.47 -18.55
C THR A 284 -3.90 -15.55 -17.54
N MET A 285 -3.00 -16.46 -17.92
CA MET A 285 -2.58 -17.58 -17.08
C MET A 285 -1.57 -17.15 -16.02
N HIS A 286 -0.86 -16.02 -16.17
CA HIS A 286 0.23 -15.62 -15.27
C HIS A 286 -0.25 -15.54 -13.81
N THR A 287 -1.30 -14.75 -13.55
CA THR A 287 -1.84 -14.59 -12.20
C THR A 287 -2.64 -15.78 -11.71
N LEU A 288 -3.24 -16.56 -12.63
CA LEU A 288 -3.99 -17.78 -12.32
C LEU A 288 -3.06 -18.90 -11.83
N ILE A 289 -1.94 -19.16 -12.53
CA ILE A 289 -0.99 -20.18 -12.09
C ILE A 289 -0.20 -19.75 -10.86
N CYS A 290 -0.05 -18.44 -10.61
CA CYS A 290 0.54 -17.93 -9.37
C CYS A 290 -0.21 -18.39 -8.11
N GLY A 291 -1.53 -18.55 -8.20
CA GLY A 291 -2.39 -18.84 -7.05
C GLY A 291 -2.47 -17.66 -6.07
N ARG A 292 -3.30 -17.84 -5.02
CA ARG A 292 -3.52 -16.84 -3.97
C ARG A 292 -2.19 -16.46 -3.31
N GLY A 293 -1.84 -15.17 -3.28
CA GLY A 293 -0.59 -14.69 -2.68
C GLY A 293 0.70 -15.22 -3.33
N ARG A 294 0.64 -15.61 -4.62
CA ARG A 294 1.77 -16.17 -5.41
C ARG A 294 2.38 -17.48 -4.86
N LYS A 295 1.65 -18.23 -4.01
CA LYS A 295 2.13 -19.46 -3.35
C LYS A 295 2.68 -20.52 -4.32
N ASN A 296 2.02 -20.72 -5.45
CA ASN A 296 2.46 -21.73 -6.42
C ASN A 296 3.81 -21.40 -7.05
N ILE A 297 4.10 -20.12 -7.29
CA ILE A 297 5.41 -19.70 -7.81
C ILE A 297 6.47 -19.89 -6.74
N LYS A 298 6.21 -19.47 -5.49
CA LYS A 298 7.16 -19.67 -4.38
C LYS A 298 7.51 -21.14 -4.17
N MET A 299 6.53 -22.06 -4.29
CA MET A 299 6.78 -23.52 -4.27
C MET A 299 7.62 -24.02 -5.47
N ILE A 300 7.49 -23.42 -6.65
CA ILE A 300 8.34 -23.75 -7.81
C ILE A 300 9.76 -23.19 -7.62
N GLU A 301 9.88 -21.90 -7.28
CA GLU A 301 11.15 -21.21 -7.02
C GLU A 301 11.96 -21.94 -5.94
N SER A 302 11.30 -22.39 -4.88
CA SER A 302 11.88 -23.27 -3.84
C SER A 302 12.41 -24.58 -4.40
N ALA A 303 11.53 -25.39 -5.00
CA ALA A 303 11.86 -26.74 -5.42
C ALA A 303 12.80 -26.83 -6.64
N THR A 304 13.08 -25.71 -7.29
CA THR A 304 14.00 -25.61 -8.43
C THR A 304 15.19 -24.71 -8.16
N GLY A 305 15.19 -23.95 -7.05
CA GLY A 305 16.16 -22.89 -6.81
C GLY A 305 16.22 -21.91 -7.97
N THR A 306 15.09 -21.40 -8.46
CA THR A 306 15.06 -20.40 -9.56
C THR A 306 14.36 -19.12 -9.11
N ALA A 307 14.60 -18.02 -9.83
CA ALA A 307 13.82 -16.79 -9.70
C ALA A 307 13.02 -16.57 -10.99
N ILE A 308 11.71 -16.28 -10.86
CA ILE A 308 10.78 -16.20 -11.98
C ILE A 308 10.21 -14.77 -12.06
N TYR A 309 10.44 -14.12 -13.20
CA TYR A 309 10.04 -12.73 -13.46
C TYR A 309 8.90 -12.66 -14.49
N PHE A 310 7.67 -12.49 -14.02
CA PHE A 310 6.50 -12.24 -14.85
C PHE A 310 6.49 -10.80 -15.42
N PRO A 311 5.82 -10.54 -16.55
CA PRO A 311 5.51 -9.18 -16.99
C PRO A 311 4.44 -8.54 -16.09
N PRO A 312 4.30 -7.20 -16.11
CA PRO A 312 3.20 -6.51 -15.41
C PRO A 312 1.83 -7.04 -15.86
N PRO A 313 0.84 -7.20 -14.96
CA PRO A 313 -0.45 -7.84 -15.26
C PRO A 313 -1.38 -7.01 -16.16
N PHE A 314 -1.07 -5.72 -16.37
CA PHE A 314 -1.88 -4.76 -17.14
C PHE A 314 -1.13 -4.17 -18.35
N PRO A 315 -0.57 -5.00 -19.26
CA PRO A 315 0.14 -4.48 -20.42
C PRO A 315 -0.82 -3.78 -21.38
N ARG A 316 -0.37 -2.71 -22.02
CA ARG A 316 -1.12 -1.90 -23.00
C ARG A 316 -2.37 -1.21 -22.43
N LEU A 317 -2.53 -1.16 -21.10
CA LEU A 317 -3.59 -0.40 -20.45
C LEU A 317 -3.46 1.09 -20.76
N PHE A 318 -2.21 1.58 -20.79
CA PHE A 318 -1.83 2.90 -21.25
C PHE A 318 -1.18 2.79 -22.64
N GLY A 319 -1.74 3.49 -23.62
CA GLY A 319 -1.27 3.44 -25.00
C GLY A 319 0.07 4.12 -25.26
N TYR A 320 0.52 5.00 -24.35
CA TYR A 320 1.75 5.76 -24.56
C TYR A 320 2.98 4.85 -24.61
N THR A 321 3.93 5.19 -25.48
CA THR A 321 5.23 4.52 -25.57
C THR A 321 6.24 5.58 -25.95
N PRO A 322 7.35 5.73 -25.22
CA PRO A 322 8.39 6.66 -25.61
C PRO A 322 8.89 6.37 -27.04
N PRO A 323 9.12 7.38 -27.88
CA PRO A 323 9.55 7.17 -29.27
C PRO A 323 10.79 6.27 -29.38
N GLY A 324 10.64 5.15 -30.08
CA GLY A 324 11.70 4.16 -30.28
C GLY A 324 11.98 3.24 -29.08
N ALA A 325 11.11 3.22 -28.06
CA ALA A 325 11.14 2.19 -27.02
C ALA A 325 10.65 0.82 -27.53
N GLN A 326 11.22 -0.25 -26.99
CA GLN A 326 10.73 -1.61 -27.16
C GLN A 326 9.93 -2.01 -25.91
N ARG A 327 8.62 -2.20 -26.06
CA ARG A 327 7.77 -2.75 -24.98
C ARG A 327 8.19 -4.18 -24.66
N ARG A 328 8.10 -4.56 -23.39
CA ARG A 328 8.20 -5.97 -22.96
C ARG A 328 7.06 -6.77 -23.61
N PRO A 329 7.31 -7.94 -24.22
CA PRO A 329 6.22 -8.80 -24.68
C PRO A 329 5.39 -9.27 -23.50
N ASP A 330 4.07 -9.25 -23.66
CA ASP A 330 3.07 -9.62 -22.65
C ASP A 330 3.01 -11.13 -22.39
N ASP A 331 3.59 -11.94 -23.28
CA ASP A 331 3.71 -13.39 -23.11
C ASP A 331 5.05 -13.86 -22.51
N LEU A 332 6.01 -12.96 -22.27
CA LEU A 332 7.41 -13.34 -22.00
C LEU A 332 7.77 -13.30 -20.51
N VAL A 333 7.92 -14.50 -19.93
CA VAL A 333 8.44 -14.73 -18.57
C VAL A 333 9.95 -14.98 -18.66
N TYR A 334 10.75 -14.33 -17.81
CA TYR A 334 12.17 -14.64 -17.64
C TYR A 334 12.35 -15.56 -16.44
N ILE A 335 13.29 -16.50 -16.52
CA ILE A 335 13.63 -17.43 -15.44
C ILE A 335 15.15 -17.43 -15.29
N THR A 336 15.64 -17.26 -14.07
CA THR A 336 17.08 -17.29 -13.76
C THR A 336 17.40 -18.36 -12.71
N GLY A 337 18.61 -18.91 -12.76
CA GLY A 337 19.06 -19.97 -11.86
C GLY A 337 20.54 -20.31 -12.01
N GLU A 338 21.08 -21.09 -11.08
CA GLU A 338 22.50 -21.52 -11.08
C GLU A 338 22.88 -22.39 -12.27
N ASN A 339 21.95 -23.16 -12.83
CA ASN A 339 22.19 -24.05 -13.94
C ASN A 339 20.96 -24.18 -14.85
N SER A 340 21.17 -24.66 -16.07
CA SER A 340 20.12 -24.82 -17.08
C SER A 340 19.07 -25.90 -16.74
N GLU A 341 19.44 -26.89 -15.92
CA GLU A 341 18.54 -27.99 -15.53
C GLU A 341 17.46 -27.54 -14.55
N CYS A 342 17.84 -26.74 -13.53
CA CYS A 342 16.92 -26.06 -12.62
C CYS A 342 15.89 -25.21 -13.38
N ILE A 343 16.35 -24.45 -14.38
CA ILE A 343 15.50 -23.64 -15.26
C ILE A 343 14.53 -24.52 -16.07
N LEU A 344 15.01 -25.62 -16.66
CA LEU A 344 14.17 -26.56 -17.40
C LEU A 344 13.10 -27.21 -16.50
N ARG A 345 13.47 -27.58 -15.27
CA ARG A 345 12.55 -28.12 -14.26
C ARG A 345 11.50 -27.08 -13.83
N ALA A 346 11.87 -25.81 -13.73
CA ALA A 346 10.93 -24.71 -13.44
C ALA A 346 9.94 -24.52 -14.60
N LYS A 347 10.43 -24.48 -15.85
CA LYS A 347 9.58 -24.45 -17.06
C LYS A 347 8.60 -25.62 -17.13
N GLN A 348 9.05 -26.83 -16.81
CA GLN A 348 8.19 -28.01 -16.77
C GLN A 348 7.08 -27.87 -15.70
N ARG A 349 7.43 -27.50 -14.46
CA ARG A 349 6.42 -27.29 -13.40
C ARG A 349 5.41 -26.18 -13.75
N LEU A 350 5.87 -25.08 -14.34
CA LEU A 350 4.98 -24.02 -14.84
C LEU A 350 4.02 -24.55 -15.92
N HIS A 351 4.54 -25.32 -16.89
CA HIS A 351 3.73 -25.94 -17.93
C HIS A 351 2.68 -26.90 -17.35
N ASP A 352 3.05 -27.73 -16.38
CA ASP A 352 2.14 -28.70 -15.74
C ASP A 352 1.04 -28.00 -14.92
N LEU A 353 1.35 -26.87 -14.26
CA LEU A 353 0.34 -26.00 -13.64
C LEU A 353 -0.63 -25.44 -14.69
N VAL A 354 -0.14 -24.95 -15.82
CA VAL A 354 -0.98 -24.40 -16.90
C VAL A 354 -1.94 -25.47 -17.44
N MET A 355 -1.45 -26.69 -17.68
CA MET A 355 -2.26 -27.80 -18.20
C MET A 355 -3.30 -28.32 -17.18
N SER A 356 -3.05 -28.18 -15.88
CA SER A 356 -3.98 -28.60 -14.83
C SER A 356 -5.00 -27.51 -14.43
N THR A 357 -4.70 -26.24 -14.74
CA THR A 357 -5.54 -25.10 -14.33
C THR A 357 -6.83 -25.01 -15.14
N LYS A 358 -7.96 -25.07 -14.44
CA LYS A 358 -9.29 -24.77 -15.00
C LYS A 358 -9.55 -23.27 -14.89
N VAL A 359 -10.15 -22.68 -15.93
CA VAL A 359 -10.43 -21.23 -15.98
C VAL A 359 -11.94 -21.01 -16.08
N PHE A 360 -12.49 -20.35 -15.07
CA PHE A 360 -13.84 -19.79 -15.07
C PHE A 360 -13.78 -18.33 -15.51
N VAL A 361 -14.80 -17.86 -16.23
CA VAL A 361 -14.82 -16.53 -16.85
C VAL A 361 -16.19 -15.88 -16.65
N LYS A 362 -16.21 -14.64 -16.14
CA LYS A 362 -17.44 -13.83 -16.01
C LYS A 362 -17.26 -12.43 -16.63
N PRO A 363 -18.09 -12.04 -17.61
CA PRO A 363 -18.17 -10.65 -18.07
C PRO A 363 -18.99 -9.81 -17.09
N VAL A 364 -18.55 -8.59 -16.80
CA VAL A 364 -19.16 -7.67 -15.83
C VAL A 364 -19.25 -6.27 -16.44
N MET A 365 -20.39 -5.62 -16.23
CA MET A 365 -20.60 -4.23 -16.64
C MET A 365 -20.20 -3.25 -15.53
N VAL A 366 -19.17 -2.44 -15.79
CA VAL A 366 -18.75 -1.27 -15.00
C VAL A 366 -19.11 -0.01 -15.79
N THR A 367 -19.36 1.12 -15.14
CA THR A 367 -19.60 2.39 -15.86
C THR A 367 -18.29 2.94 -16.43
N ASP A 368 -18.24 3.30 -17.72
CA ASP A 368 -17.03 3.74 -18.44
C ASP A 368 -16.21 4.81 -17.68
N THR A 369 -16.85 5.89 -17.21
CA THR A 369 -16.17 6.98 -16.48
C THR A 369 -15.59 6.54 -15.14
N LYS A 370 -16.21 5.55 -14.49
CA LYS A 370 -15.70 4.95 -13.24
C LYS A 370 -14.56 3.98 -13.51
N LEU A 371 -14.62 3.26 -14.62
CA LEU A 371 -13.57 2.36 -15.04
C LEU A 371 -12.28 3.16 -15.30
N ASP A 372 -12.35 4.23 -16.09
CA ASP A 372 -11.23 5.16 -16.29
C ASP A 372 -10.65 5.68 -14.96
N ALA A 373 -11.50 6.07 -14.02
CA ALA A 373 -11.05 6.55 -12.71
C ALA A 373 -10.38 5.45 -11.85
N ILE A 374 -10.87 4.20 -11.94
CA ILE A 374 -10.19 3.03 -11.36
C ILE A 374 -8.82 2.82 -12.00
N LEU A 375 -8.70 2.90 -13.33
CA LEU A 375 -7.44 2.73 -14.05
C LEU A 375 -6.41 3.81 -13.70
N LEU A 376 -6.86 5.06 -13.52
CA LEU A 376 -5.99 6.19 -13.21
C LEU A 376 -5.59 6.28 -11.73
N GLU A 377 -6.51 6.01 -10.80
CA GLU A 377 -6.29 6.28 -9.37
C GLU A 377 -6.28 5.06 -8.45
N ARG A 378 -6.68 3.87 -8.91
CA ARG A 378 -6.86 2.68 -8.06
C ARG A 378 -6.26 1.39 -8.64
N LEU A 379 -5.47 1.48 -9.71
CA LEU A 379 -4.87 0.31 -10.38
C LEU A 379 -4.04 -0.57 -9.42
N ASP A 380 -3.34 0.05 -8.47
CA ASP A 380 -2.57 -0.66 -7.43
C ASP A 380 -3.49 -1.44 -6.45
N LYS A 381 -4.76 -1.03 -6.26
CA LYS A 381 -5.77 -1.84 -5.54
C LYS A 381 -6.29 -2.99 -6.42
N VAL A 382 -6.49 -2.76 -7.72
CA VAL A 382 -6.90 -3.81 -8.67
C VAL A 382 -5.85 -4.93 -8.75
N ARG A 383 -4.55 -4.58 -8.71
CA ARG A 383 -3.44 -5.53 -8.57
C ARG A 383 -3.58 -6.41 -7.31
N LYS A 384 -3.77 -5.80 -6.15
CA LYS A 384 -3.94 -6.53 -4.88
C LYS A 384 -5.16 -7.47 -4.89
N ILE A 385 -6.28 -7.04 -5.47
CA ILE A 385 -7.49 -7.88 -5.67
C ILE A 385 -7.17 -9.12 -6.51
N ILE A 386 -6.40 -8.96 -7.58
CA ILE A 386 -5.93 -10.04 -8.46
C ILE A 386 -5.06 -11.05 -7.70
N GLU A 387 -4.07 -10.55 -6.96
CA GLU A 387 -3.07 -11.34 -6.23
C GLU A 387 -3.67 -12.08 -5.02
N ASN A 388 -4.53 -11.42 -4.24
CA ASN A 388 -5.22 -12.02 -3.08
C ASN A 388 -6.13 -13.18 -3.50
N ASN A 389 -6.85 -13.01 -4.62
CA ASN A 389 -7.85 -13.98 -5.07
C ASN A 389 -7.32 -15.01 -6.08
N GLY A 390 -6.07 -14.93 -6.52
CA GLY A 390 -5.51 -15.82 -7.56
C GLY A 390 -6.32 -15.73 -8.86
N SER A 391 -6.69 -14.52 -9.25
CA SER A 391 -7.64 -14.22 -10.33
C SER A 391 -7.01 -13.33 -11.40
N TYR A 392 -7.65 -13.17 -12.55
CA TYR A 392 -7.22 -12.22 -13.59
C TYR A 392 -8.37 -11.29 -13.97
N ILE A 393 -8.07 -10.01 -14.20
CA ILE A 393 -9.05 -9.02 -14.65
C ILE A 393 -8.56 -8.44 -15.97
N LEU A 394 -9.22 -8.82 -17.08
CA LEU A 394 -9.00 -8.23 -18.38
C LEU A 394 -9.75 -6.90 -18.47
N LEU A 395 -8.98 -5.81 -18.40
CA LEU A 395 -9.44 -4.42 -18.47
C LEU A 395 -9.36 -3.91 -19.92
N PRO A 396 -10.29 -3.04 -20.36
CA PRO A 396 -10.12 -2.30 -21.61
C PRO A 396 -9.02 -1.24 -21.47
N PRO A 397 -8.39 -0.78 -22.58
CA PRO A 397 -7.45 0.35 -22.55
C PRO A 397 -8.13 1.64 -22.06
N LEU A 398 -7.34 2.51 -21.43
CA LEU A 398 -7.81 3.78 -20.85
C LEU A 398 -8.55 4.65 -21.89
N GLY A 399 -9.68 5.24 -21.51
CA GLY A 399 -10.47 6.14 -22.36
C GLY A 399 -11.28 5.46 -23.45
N VAL A 400 -11.20 4.13 -23.58
CA VAL A 400 -12.09 3.37 -24.47
C VAL A 400 -13.45 3.22 -23.79
N GLN A 401 -14.49 3.81 -24.39
CA GLN A 401 -15.88 3.74 -23.92
C GLN A 401 -16.48 2.32 -24.10
N ARG A 402 -16.01 1.39 -23.27
CA ARG A 402 -16.41 -0.02 -23.21
C ARG A 402 -16.30 -0.57 -21.79
N GLY A 403 -17.29 -0.30 -20.95
CA GLY A 403 -17.39 -0.80 -19.58
C GLY A 403 -17.51 -2.31 -19.38
N VAL A 404 -17.24 -3.15 -20.39
CA VAL A 404 -17.22 -4.61 -20.26
C VAL A 404 -15.86 -5.06 -19.74
N VAL A 405 -15.78 -5.40 -18.46
CA VAL A 405 -14.61 -6.03 -17.84
C VAL A 405 -14.82 -7.55 -17.83
N ARG A 406 -13.75 -8.33 -18.03
CA ARG A 406 -13.81 -9.79 -17.93
C ARG A 406 -12.95 -10.28 -16.78
N VAL A 407 -13.58 -10.86 -15.77
CA VAL A 407 -12.90 -11.50 -14.64
C VAL A 407 -12.73 -12.98 -14.93
N GLN A 408 -11.56 -13.53 -14.58
CA GLN A 408 -11.21 -14.94 -14.72
C GLN A 408 -10.64 -15.46 -13.40
N GLY A 409 -10.81 -16.75 -13.12
CA GLY A 409 -10.34 -17.35 -11.87
C GLY A 409 -10.32 -18.88 -11.95
N THR A 410 -9.61 -19.49 -11.01
CA THR A 410 -9.47 -20.94 -10.88
C THR A 410 -10.73 -21.63 -10.33
N ASP A 411 -11.59 -20.87 -9.65
CA ASP A 411 -12.90 -21.29 -9.15
C ASP A 411 -13.92 -20.14 -9.25
N VAL A 412 -15.21 -20.50 -9.29
CA VAL A 412 -16.34 -19.57 -9.32
C VAL A 412 -16.36 -18.68 -8.06
N LEU A 413 -15.99 -19.19 -6.89
CA LEU A 413 -15.93 -18.39 -5.67
C LEU A 413 -14.92 -17.24 -5.78
N HIS A 414 -13.73 -17.52 -6.33
CA HIS A 414 -12.70 -16.51 -6.56
C HIS A 414 -13.15 -15.46 -7.58
N VAL A 415 -13.76 -15.87 -8.70
CA VAL A 415 -14.34 -14.95 -9.68
C VAL A 415 -15.38 -14.02 -9.01
N GLU A 416 -16.34 -14.58 -8.28
CA GLU A 416 -17.39 -13.81 -7.62
C GLU A 416 -16.86 -12.88 -6.53
N ARG A 417 -15.79 -13.25 -5.81
CA ARG A 417 -15.15 -12.38 -4.82
C ARG A 417 -14.41 -11.21 -5.50
N THR A 418 -13.57 -11.50 -6.49
CA THR A 418 -12.88 -10.49 -7.31
C THR A 418 -13.83 -9.49 -7.94
N VAL A 419 -14.99 -9.94 -8.43
CA VAL A 419 -16.00 -9.02 -8.99
C VAL A 419 -16.60 -8.11 -7.90
N ARG A 420 -16.96 -8.63 -6.72
CA ARG A 420 -17.49 -7.78 -5.63
C ARG A 420 -16.48 -6.72 -5.18
N GLU A 421 -15.21 -7.08 -5.07
CA GLU A 421 -14.13 -6.15 -4.70
C GLU A 421 -13.92 -5.07 -5.79
N LEU A 422 -13.94 -5.43 -7.07
CA LEU A 422 -13.90 -4.47 -8.18
C LEU A 422 -15.13 -3.53 -8.20
N MET A 423 -16.32 -4.06 -7.98
CA MET A 423 -17.56 -3.28 -7.90
C MET A 423 -17.62 -2.39 -6.65
N ALA A 424 -16.93 -2.74 -5.57
CA ALA A 424 -16.74 -1.88 -4.40
C ALA A 424 -15.80 -0.69 -4.71
N LEU A 425 -14.73 -0.89 -5.50
CA LEU A 425 -13.91 0.23 -6.00
C LEU A 425 -14.74 1.19 -6.86
N ALA A 426 -15.65 0.68 -7.71
CA ALA A 426 -16.56 1.51 -8.49
C ALA A 426 -17.53 2.34 -7.62
N GLY A 427 -17.85 1.89 -6.40
CA GLY A 427 -18.65 2.63 -5.42
C GLY A 427 -17.97 3.90 -4.90
N GLN A 428 -16.64 3.99 -4.94
CA GLN A 428 -15.86 5.16 -4.49
C GLN A 428 -15.97 6.38 -5.42
N PHE A 429 -16.56 6.20 -6.61
CA PHE A 429 -16.70 7.25 -7.62
C PHE A 429 -18.16 7.64 -7.78
N TYR A 430 -18.44 8.94 -7.71
CA TYR A 430 -19.77 9.51 -7.83
C TYR A 430 -19.99 10.07 -9.24
N SER A 431 -21.25 10.32 -9.58
CA SER A 431 -21.61 11.02 -10.82
C SER A 431 -22.72 12.02 -10.55
N ALA A 432 -22.48 13.30 -10.80
CA ALA A 432 -23.47 14.35 -10.59
C ALA A 432 -23.88 15.04 -11.90
N SER A 433 -25.07 15.63 -11.89
CA SER A 433 -25.60 16.46 -12.96
C SER A 433 -26.24 17.70 -12.36
N TRP A 434 -25.97 18.87 -12.94
CA TRP A 434 -26.51 20.17 -12.52
C TRP A 434 -27.12 20.86 -13.73
N PHE A 435 -28.45 20.76 -13.86
CA PHE A 435 -29.20 21.29 -14.99
C PHE A 435 -29.87 22.61 -14.64
N ILE A 436 -29.51 23.69 -15.34
CA ILE A 436 -30.13 25.01 -15.18
C ILE A 436 -31.41 25.04 -16.03
N THR A 437 -32.56 25.18 -15.38
CA THR A 437 -33.88 25.17 -16.04
C THR A 437 -34.32 26.54 -16.52
N HIS A 438 -34.06 27.58 -15.72
CA HIS A 438 -34.39 28.97 -16.04
C HIS A 438 -33.18 29.86 -15.77
N PRO A 439 -32.39 30.22 -16.81
CA PRO A 439 -31.32 31.20 -16.66
C PRO A 439 -31.88 32.59 -16.32
N ASP A 440 -31.15 33.36 -15.52
CA ASP A 440 -31.50 34.75 -15.19
C ASP A 440 -31.52 35.61 -16.48
N PRO A 441 -32.67 36.16 -16.90
CA PRO A 441 -32.78 36.93 -18.14
C PRO A 441 -32.04 38.28 -18.08
N THR A 442 -31.59 38.72 -16.90
CA THR A 442 -30.76 39.93 -16.74
C THR A 442 -29.28 39.68 -17.02
N GLN A 443 -28.86 38.42 -17.16
CA GLN A 443 -27.47 38.03 -17.41
C GLN A 443 -27.26 37.57 -18.85
N ARG A 444 -26.14 37.99 -19.44
CA ARG A 444 -25.71 37.44 -20.73
C ARG A 444 -25.42 35.94 -20.58
N PRO A 445 -25.73 35.09 -21.58
CA PRO A 445 -25.24 33.72 -21.59
C PRO A 445 -23.69 33.70 -21.62
N PRO A 446 -23.06 32.64 -21.07
CA PRO A 446 -21.61 32.50 -21.14
C PRO A 446 -21.17 32.27 -22.61
N THR A 447 -20.12 32.95 -23.03
CA THR A 447 -19.48 32.72 -24.33
C THR A 447 -18.67 31.42 -24.30
N ALA A 448 -18.28 30.89 -25.46
CA ALA A 448 -17.38 29.73 -25.53
C ALA A 448 -16.02 29.96 -24.82
N ALA A 449 -15.56 31.21 -24.69
CA ALA A 449 -14.38 31.53 -23.90
C ALA A 449 -14.66 31.46 -22.39
N ASP A 450 -15.80 32.02 -21.93
CA ASP A 450 -16.22 31.92 -20.53
C ASP A 450 -16.42 30.45 -20.11
N VAL A 451 -17.05 29.63 -20.97
CA VAL A 451 -17.29 28.20 -20.71
C VAL A 451 -15.97 27.44 -20.54
N ARG A 452 -14.99 27.64 -21.44
CA ARG A 452 -13.68 26.97 -21.33
C ARG A 452 -12.95 27.36 -20.05
N ALA A 453 -12.85 28.67 -19.75
CA ALA A 453 -12.18 29.15 -18.55
C ALA A 453 -12.85 28.61 -17.27
N MET A 454 -14.19 28.67 -17.21
CA MET A 454 -14.99 28.12 -16.12
C MET A 454 -14.76 26.62 -15.92
N LEU A 455 -14.77 25.82 -16.98
CA LEU A 455 -14.61 24.37 -16.88
C LEU A 455 -13.19 23.98 -16.44
N SER A 456 -12.16 24.66 -16.95
CA SER A 456 -10.80 24.49 -16.46
C SER A 456 -10.67 24.88 -14.98
N ASP A 457 -11.25 26.00 -14.55
CA ASP A 457 -11.25 26.40 -13.14
C ASP A 457 -11.98 25.39 -12.23
N ILE A 458 -13.14 24.87 -12.64
CA ILE A 458 -13.83 23.84 -11.85
C ILE A 458 -12.96 22.58 -11.79
N CYS A 459 -12.46 22.09 -12.92
CA CYS A 459 -11.71 20.84 -13.00
C CYS A 459 -10.37 20.91 -12.23
N ILE A 460 -9.61 22.01 -12.32
CA ILE A 460 -8.35 22.20 -11.60
C ILE A 460 -8.57 22.24 -10.08
N ASN A 461 -9.59 22.95 -9.59
CA ASN A 461 -9.82 23.09 -8.15
C ASN A 461 -10.57 21.88 -7.54
N SER A 462 -11.41 21.19 -8.32
CA SER A 462 -12.19 20.03 -7.86
C SER A 462 -11.54 18.68 -8.13
N GLY A 463 -10.61 18.56 -9.09
CA GLY A 463 -10.08 17.27 -9.54
C GLY A 463 -11.08 16.40 -10.31
N ALA A 464 -12.35 16.80 -10.41
CA ALA A 464 -13.39 16.06 -11.13
C ALA A 464 -13.31 16.32 -12.64
N GLU A 465 -13.63 15.31 -13.44
CA GLU A 465 -13.92 15.50 -14.87
C GLU A 465 -15.30 16.16 -15.01
N VAL A 466 -15.37 17.25 -15.77
CA VAL A 466 -16.59 18.05 -15.93
C VAL A 466 -16.88 18.30 -17.40
N SER A 467 -18.09 17.95 -17.84
CA SER A 467 -18.61 18.36 -19.14
C SER A 467 -19.80 19.31 -19.02
N PHE A 468 -20.03 20.11 -20.06
CA PHE A 468 -21.10 21.08 -20.15
C PHE A 468 -21.77 21.05 -21.54
N GLU A 469 -23.06 20.77 -21.52
CA GLU A 469 -23.95 20.68 -22.69
C GLU A 469 -25.30 21.31 -22.31
N LYS A 470 -25.87 22.18 -23.17
CA LYS A 470 -27.26 22.68 -23.03
C LYS A 470 -27.64 23.19 -21.62
N LEU A 471 -26.74 23.93 -20.97
CA LEU A 471 -26.87 24.44 -19.59
C LEU A 471 -26.93 23.35 -18.49
N ASN A 472 -26.48 22.13 -18.80
CA ASN A 472 -26.26 21.04 -17.87
C ASN A 472 -24.76 20.82 -17.66
N PHE A 473 -24.32 20.79 -16.40
CA PHE A 473 -23.01 20.23 -16.05
C PHE A 473 -23.17 18.74 -15.76
N HIS A 474 -22.25 17.91 -16.27
CA HIS A 474 -22.07 16.53 -15.84
C HIS A 474 -20.69 16.39 -15.20
N ILE A 475 -20.63 15.79 -14.02
CA ILE A 475 -19.46 15.81 -13.13
C ILE A 475 -19.15 14.37 -12.71
N TYR A 476 -17.90 13.94 -12.85
CA TYR A 476 -17.44 12.58 -12.54
C TYR A 476 -16.13 12.63 -11.75
N GLY A 477 -15.99 11.80 -10.73
CA GLY A 477 -14.79 11.72 -9.89
C GLY A 477 -15.06 11.01 -8.57
N SER A 478 -14.13 11.09 -7.62
CA SER A 478 -14.38 10.66 -6.24
C SER A 478 -15.52 11.45 -5.57
N ASP A 479 -16.01 10.95 -4.44
CA ASP A 479 -16.90 11.65 -3.51
C ASP A 479 -16.45 13.10 -3.23
N ASP A 480 -15.20 13.28 -2.81
CA ASP A 480 -14.63 14.60 -2.54
C ASP A 480 -14.41 15.45 -3.80
N ALA A 481 -14.17 14.83 -4.96
CA ALA A 481 -14.05 15.53 -6.23
C ALA A 481 -15.39 16.10 -6.68
N VAL A 482 -16.45 15.29 -6.63
CA VAL A 482 -17.81 15.73 -6.95
C VAL A 482 -18.30 16.78 -5.95
N ARG A 483 -18.10 16.59 -4.64
CA ARG A 483 -18.46 17.57 -3.60
C ARG A 483 -17.79 18.94 -3.86
N ALA A 484 -16.48 18.95 -4.16
CA ALA A 484 -15.77 20.17 -4.51
C ALA A 484 -16.31 20.84 -5.79
N ALA A 485 -16.55 20.07 -6.86
CA ALA A 485 -17.06 20.60 -8.12
C ALA A 485 -18.43 21.26 -7.93
N LEU A 486 -19.34 20.63 -7.19
CA LEU A 486 -20.66 21.20 -6.85
C LEU A 486 -20.53 22.50 -6.05
N MET A 487 -19.57 22.58 -5.13
CA MET A 487 -19.30 23.81 -4.34
C MET A 487 -18.68 24.94 -5.18
N VAL A 488 -17.82 24.63 -6.16
CA VAL A 488 -17.32 25.65 -7.09
C VAL A 488 -18.46 26.14 -7.97
N ILE A 489 -19.26 25.22 -8.53
CA ILE A 489 -20.40 25.52 -9.41
C ILE A 489 -21.47 26.37 -8.71
N SER A 490 -21.80 26.08 -7.44
CA SER A 490 -22.79 26.85 -6.68
C SER A 490 -22.43 28.33 -6.48
N ASN A 491 -21.14 28.67 -6.57
CA ASN A 491 -20.62 30.02 -6.41
C ASN A 491 -20.48 30.79 -7.73
N ILE A 492 -20.69 30.15 -8.89
CA ILE A 492 -20.56 30.80 -10.19
C ILE A 492 -21.68 31.85 -10.38
N PRO A 493 -21.39 33.11 -10.77
CA PRO A 493 -22.36 34.19 -10.78
C PRO A 493 -23.63 33.99 -11.63
N PHE A 494 -23.57 33.19 -12.70
CA PHE A 494 -24.77 32.88 -13.50
C PHE A 494 -25.54 31.66 -12.98
N VAL A 495 -24.86 30.70 -12.36
CA VAL A 495 -25.51 29.54 -11.73
C VAL A 495 -26.28 29.99 -10.49
N LYS A 496 -25.66 30.83 -9.65
CA LYS A 496 -26.20 31.29 -8.37
C LYS A 496 -27.53 32.07 -8.47
N LYS A 497 -27.79 32.73 -9.60
CA LYS A 497 -29.03 33.49 -9.84
C LYS A 497 -30.10 32.74 -10.63
N SER A 498 -29.71 31.65 -11.28
CA SER A 498 -30.62 30.87 -12.14
C SER A 498 -31.37 29.82 -11.32
N GLN A 499 -32.53 29.35 -11.82
CA GLN A 499 -33.17 28.16 -11.26
C GLN A 499 -32.52 26.91 -11.85
N TYR A 500 -32.31 25.90 -11.01
CA TYR A 500 -31.62 24.67 -11.40
C TYR A 500 -32.17 23.44 -10.67
N ASN A 501 -31.91 22.27 -11.23
CA ASN A 501 -32.09 20.98 -10.58
C ASN A 501 -30.75 20.23 -10.57
N MET A 502 -30.42 19.65 -9.42
CA MET A 502 -29.22 18.87 -9.19
C MET A 502 -29.59 17.40 -9.00
N SER A 503 -28.69 16.51 -9.39
CA SER A 503 -28.73 15.11 -8.99
C SER A 503 -27.32 14.58 -8.74
N VAL A 504 -27.13 13.81 -7.67
CA VAL A 504 -25.91 13.06 -7.36
C VAL A 504 -26.25 11.58 -7.34
N LYS A 505 -25.50 10.78 -8.11
CA LYS A 505 -25.60 9.32 -8.18
C LYS A 505 -24.44 8.70 -7.43
N ILE A 506 -24.77 7.90 -6.42
CA ILE A 506 -23.87 7.02 -5.68
C ILE A 506 -24.15 5.59 -6.13
N GLU A 507 -23.15 4.72 -6.14
CA GLU A 507 -23.30 3.30 -6.47
C GLU A 507 -22.97 2.45 -5.25
N LEU A 508 -23.79 1.44 -4.96
CA LEU A 508 -23.67 0.61 -3.77
C LEU A 508 -24.07 -0.84 -4.08
N ALA A 509 -23.48 -1.80 -3.37
CA ALA A 509 -23.83 -3.21 -3.49
C ALA A 509 -25.30 -3.49 -3.16
N ASN A 510 -25.94 -4.35 -3.96
CA ASN A 510 -27.35 -4.74 -3.88
C ASN A 510 -27.73 -5.28 -2.50
N GLU A 511 -26.84 -6.01 -1.83
CA GLU A 511 -27.05 -6.54 -0.48
C GLU A 511 -27.23 -5.46 0.61
N HIS A 512 -26.79 -4.22 0.35
CA HIS A 512 -26.91 -3.10 1.28
C HIS A 512 -28.19 -2.26 1.08
N LYS A 513 -28.98 -2.54 0.04
CA LYS A 513 -30.20 -1.79 -0.28
C LYS A 513 -31.22 -1.78 0.86
N GLU A 514 -31.47 -2.92 1.50
CA GLU A 514 -32.40 -3.02 2.64
C GLU A 514 -31.86 -2.30 3.89
N PHE A 515 -30.53 -2.32 4.07
CA PHE A 515 -29.87 -1.66 5.19
C PHE A 515 -30.00 -0.13 5.11
N VAL A 516 -29.72 0.45 3.94
CA VAL A 516 -29.77 1.90 3.70
C VAL A 516 -31.22 2.41 3.63
N SER A 517 -32.11 1.67 2.94
CA SER A 517 -33.54 2.02 2.87
C SER A 517 -34.25 1.93 4.22
N GLY A 518 -33.92 0.92 5.01
CA GLY A 518 -34.62 0.56 6.24
C GLY A 518 -36.01 -0.02 5.98
N LYS A 519 -36.64 -0.52 7.05
CA LYS A 519 -37.98 -1.14 7.00
C LYS A 519 -38.98 -0.20 6.31
N LYS A 520 -39.59 -0.65 5.21
CA LYS A 520 -40.54 0.11 4.38
C LYS A 520 -40.01 1.49 3.91
N ASN A 521 -38.72 1.57 3.55
CA ASN A 521 -38.02 2.81 3.17
C ASN A 521 -37.99 3.90 4.27
N GLY A 522 -38.24 3.53 5.54
CA GLY A 522 -38.43 4.50 6.63
C GLY A 522 -37.23 5.41 6.91
N LYS A 523 -36.00 4.94 6.72
CA LYS A 523 -34.78 5.77 6.88
C LYS A 523 -34.73 6.86 5.81
N ILE A 524 -34.92 6.47 4.55
CA ILE A 524 -34.83 7.36 3.41
C ILE A 524 -35.98 8.35 3.38
N ASN A 525 -37.20 7.92 3.72
CA ASN A 525 -38.34 8.81 3.89
C ASN A 525 -38.04 9.86 4.98
N LYS A 526 -37.40 9.46 6.09
CA LYS A 526 -36.94 10.42 7.11
C LYS A 526 -35.95 11.42 6.54
N ILE A 527 -34.91 10.97 5.82
CA ILE A 527 -33.90 11.85 5.20
C ILE A 527 -34.56 12.83 4.22
N MET A 528 -35.38 12.37 3.28
CA MET A 528 -36.10 13.22 2.33
C MET A 528 -36.93 14.30 3.03
N SER A 529 -37.60 13.96 4.14
CA SER A 529 -38.35 14.94 4.94
C SER A 529 -37.47 15.94 5.71
N HIS A 530 -36.25 15.58 6.10
CA HIS A 530 -35.35 16.47 6.86
C HIS A 530 -34.54 17.41 5.95
N SER A 531 -34.14 16.96 4.77
CA SER A 531 -33.28 17.72 3.85
C SER A 531 -34.00 18.26 2.61
N SER A 532 -35.31 18.02 2.45
CA SER A 532 -36.13 18.49 1.31
C SER A 532 -35.65 18.04 -0.08
N VAL A 533 -34.97 16.88 -0.13
CA VAL A 533 -34.50 16.22 -1.36
C VAL A 533 -35.41 15.07 -1.77
N GLN A 534 -35.37 14.69 -3.05
CA GLN A 534 -35.94 13.44 -3.55
C GLN A 534 -34.83 12.40 -3.68
N ILE A 535 -34.98 11.23 -3.04
CA ILE A 535 -34.05 10.11 -3.17
C ILE A 535 -34.73 8.99 -3.96
N VAL A 536 -34.06 8.51 -5.02
CA VAL A 536 -34.55 7.44 -5.88
C VAL A 536 -33.52 6.30 -5.89
N PHE A 537 -33.99 5.06 -5.76
CA PHE A 537 -33.16 3.88 -5.98
C PHE A 537 -33.41 3.32 -7.38
N ASP A 538 -32.33 3.19 -8.15
CA ASP A 538 -32.35 2.69 -9.52
C ASP A 538 -31.46 1.45 -9.65
N GLY A 539 -31.85 0.46 -10.44
CA GLY A 539 -31.06 -0.76 -10.62
C GLY A 539 -29.89 -0.52 -11.58
N PHE A 540 -28.73 -1.15 -11.34
CA PHE A 540 -27.62 -1.11 -12.29
C PHE A 540 -27.30 -2.48 -12.87
N ASN A 541 -26.74 -3.39 -12.06
CA ASN A 541 -26.38 -4.74 -12.49
C ASN A 541 -26.67 -5.76 -11.36
N GLU A 542 -26.21 -7.01 -11.51
CA GLU A 542 -26.44 -8.06 -10.51
C GLU A 542 -25.73 -7.79 -9.15
N TYR A 543 -24.68 -6.96 -9.15
CA TYR A 543 -23.89 -6.63 -7.98
C TYR A 543 -24.32 -5.33 -7.31
N ASN A 544 -24.56 -4.27 -8.08
CA ASN A 544 -24.74 -2.91 -7.60
C ASN A 544 -26.06 -2.27 -8.08
N PHE A 545 -26.48 -1.25 -7.34
CA PHE A 545 -27.58 -0.33 -7.67
C PHE A 545 -27.15 1.13 -7.44
N TYR A 546 -27.91 2.07 -8.00
CA TYR A 546 -27.69 3.50 -7.79
C TYR A 546 -28.62 4.08 -6.74
N ILE A 547 -28.07 4.99 -5.94
CA ILE A 547 -28.80 5.91 -5.06
C ILE A 547 -28.69 7.29 -5.69
N VAL A 548 -29.83 7.85 -6.12
CA VAL A 548 -29.90 9.15 -6.81
C VAL A 548 -30.54 10.17 -5.88
N VAL A 549 -29.71 11.06 -5.32
CA VAL A 549 -30.15 12.20 -4.50
C VAL A 549 -30.42 13.38 -5.42
N ARG A 550 -31.64 13.93 -5.44
CA ARG A 550 -32.05 15.05 -6.29
C ARG A 550 -32.55 16.22 -5.45
N GLY A 551 -32.21 17.44 -5.85
CA GLY A 551 -32.68 18.66 -5.17
C GLY A 551 -32.60 19.90 -6.05
N ALA A 552 -33.36 20.93 -5.68
CA ALA A 552 -33.43 22.22 -6.38
C ALA A 552 -32.62 23.34 -5.68
N GLN A 553 -31.92 23.01 -4.59
CA GLN A 553 -31.07 23.92 -3.83
C GLN A 553 -29.78 23.21 -3.42
N TYR A 554 -28.64 23.89 -3.55
CA TYR A 554 -27.32 23.35 -3.24
C TYR A 554 -27.20 22.84 -1.79
N GLU A 555 -27.44 23.69 -0.78
CA GLU A 555 -27.26 23.31 0.64
C GLU A 555 -28.21 22.17 1.06
N ALA A 556 -29.43 22.16 0.55
CA ALA A 556 -30.40 21.09 0.77
C ALA A 556 -29.92 19.75 0.16
N THR A 557 -29.39 19.80 -1.07
CA THR A 557 -28.85 18.62 -1.78
C THR A 557 -27.59 18.09 -1.08
N LYS A 558 -26.70 18.98 -0.63
CA LYS A 558 -25.51 18.66 0.15
C LYS A 558 -25.87 17.98 1.48
N ASN A 559 -26.75 18.58 2.27
CA ASN A 559 -27.23 17.99 3.53
C ASN A 559 -27.91 16.62 3.29
N GLY A 560 -28.74 16.51 2.25
CA GLY A 560 -29.35 15.24 1.85
C GLY A 560 -28.34 14.17 1.43
N LEU A 561 -27.25 14.55 0.76
CA LEU A 561 -26.12 13.67 0.44
C LEU A 561 -25.39 13.22 1.72
N ASP A 562 -25.00 14.16 2.58
CA ASP A 562 -24.28 13.88 3.83
C ASP A 562 -25.10 12.95 4.76
N LEU A 563 -26.43 13.11 4.80
CA LEU A 563 -27.34 12.23 5.55
C LEU A 563 -27.49 10.83 4.93
N VAL A 564 -27.42 10.71 3.60
CA VAL A 564 -27.41 9.43 2.89
C VAL A 564 -26.09 8.70 3.15
N GLU A 565 -24.97 9.42 3.07
CA GLU A 565 -23.63 8.91 3.42
C GLU A 565 -23.60 8.38 4.86
N GLN A 566 -24.16 9.11 5.82
CA GLN A 566 -24.27 8.67 7.23
C GLN A 566 -25.10 7.39 7.48
N GLU A 567 -25.95 6.97 6.54
CA GLU A 567 -26.70 5.70 6.59
C GLU A 567 -26.07 4.57 5.76
N MET A 568 -24.96 4.83 5.06
CA MET A 568 -24.18 3.80 4.36
C MET A 568 -23.65 2.74 5.34
N PRO A 569 -23.40 1.51 4.88
CA PRO A 569 -22.80 0.47 5.71
C PRO A 569 -21.32 0.74 5.98
N ALA A 570 -20.97 0.86 7.25
CA ALA A 570 -19.63 0.61 7.77
C ALA A 570 -19.46 -0.89 8.01
N ALA A 571 -18.27 -1.44 7.74
CA ALA A 571 -17.90 -2.76 8.20
C ALA A 571 -16.41 -2.86 8.53
N ILE A 572 -16.08 -3.68 9.53
CA ILE A 572 -14.75 -4.29 9.67
C ILE A 572 -14.93 -5.81 9.77
N SER A 573 -13.92 -6.53 9.34
CA SER A 573 -13.80 -7.96 9.57
C SER A 573 -12.49 -8.27 10.28
N PHE A 574 -12.48 -9.32 11.09
CA PHE A 574 -11.28 -9.84 11.76
C PHE A 574 -11.46 -11.31 12.11
N HIS A 575 -10.34 -11.99 12.36
CA HIS A 575 -10.31 -13.36 12.83
C HIS A 575 -10.39 -13.44 14.36
N VAL A 576 -11.18 -14.38 14.86
CA VAL A 576 -11.24 -14.81 16.28
C VAL A 576 -11.19 -16.34 16.31
N PRO A 577 -10.26 -16.98 17.02
CA PRO A 577 -10.18 -18.44 17.02
C PRO A 577 -11.49 -19.10 17.50
N ASP A 578 -11.94 -20.13 16.78
CA ASP A 578 -13.27 -20.74 16.95
C ASP A 578 -13.53 -21.23 18.40
N GLN A 579 -12.49 -21.51 19.19
CA GLN A 579 -12.58 -21.88 20.61
C GLN A 579 -13.18 -20.78 21.49
N TYR A 580 -12.94 -19.50 21.18
CA TYR A 580 -13.43 -18.37 21.96
C TYR A 580 -14.87 -17.96 21.62
N HIS A 581 -15.41 -18.38 20.47
CA HIS A 581 -16.74 -17.98 20.00
C HIS A 581 -17.82 -18.23 21.06
N LYS A 582 -17.81 -19.41 21.71
CA LYS A 582 -18.80 -19.74 22.75
C LYS A 582 -18.74 -18.82 23.97
N ARG A 583 -17.54 -18.38 24.37
CA ARG A 583 -17.30 -17.47 25.50
C ARG A 583 -17.75 -16.04 25.16
N ILE A 584 -17.41 -15.57 23.97
CA ILE A 584 -17.73 -14.23 23.46
C ILE A 584 -19.24 -14.07 23.19
N ILE A 585 -19.86 -15.07 22.56
CA ILE A 585 -21.31 -15.11 22.30
C ILE A 585 -22.08 -15.20 23.64
N GLY A 586 -21.61 -16.06 24.54
CA GLY A 586 -22.22 -16.31 25.85
C GLY A 586 -23.51 -17.16 25.76
N ILE A 587 -24.03 -17.54 26.93
CA ILE A 587 -25.23 -18.40 27.03
C ILE A 587 -26.41 -17.70 26.34
N GLY A 588 -26.99 -18.36 25.33
CA GLY A 588 -28.10 -17.82 24.53
C GLY A 588 -27.77 -16.55 23.73
N GLY A 589 -26.49 -16.23 23.49
CA GLY A 589 -26.07 -15.01 22.80
C GLY A 589 -26.17 -13.73 23.64
N GLN A 590 -26.47 -13.83 24.94
CA GLN A 590 -26.70 -12.67 25.80
C GLN A 590 -25.49 -11.74 25.90
N HIS A 591 -24.26 -12.26 25.79
CA HIS A 591 -23.06 -11.45 25.94
C HIS A 591 -22.81 -10.61 24.68
N ILE A 592 -22.76 -11.24 23.51
CA ILE A 592 -22.58 -10.50 22.25
C ILE A 592 -23.74 -9.53 21.99
N GLN A 593 -24.98 -9.88 22.35
CA GLN A 593 -26.12 -8.95 22.26
C GLN A 593 -25.95 -7.70 23.15
N ARG A 594 -25.29 -7.83 24.30
CA ARG A 594 -24.95 -6.68 25.17
C ARG A 594 -23.95 -5.75 24.48
N ILE A 595 -22.88 -6.31 23.88
CA ILE A 595 -21.86 -5.57 23.14
C ILE A 595 -22.49 -4.86 21.93
N MET A 596 -23.26 -5.59 21.12
CA MET A 596 -23.99 -5.06 19.97
C MET A 596 -24.89 -3.87 20.36
N LYS A 597 -25.60 -3.97 21.49
CA LYS A 597 -26.46 -2.90 22.02
C LYS A 597 -25.66 -1.72 22.60
N LYS A 598 -24.56 -1.98 23.31
CA LYS A 598 -23.67 -0.97 23.90
C LYS A 598 -23.11 -0.01 22.84
N TYR A 599 -22.63 -0.57 21.74
CA TYR A 599 -21.96 0.17 20.67
C TYR A 599 -22.85 0.51 19.46
N SER A 600 -24.09 0.00 19.42
CA SER A 600 -24.97 0.09 18.24
C SER A 600 -24.31 -0.48 16.97
N VAL A 601 -23.69 -1.64 17.11
CA VAL A 601 -23.01 -2.39 16.03
C VAL A 601 -23.65 -3.78 15.91
N PHE A 602 -23.84 -4.26 14.69
CA PHE A 602 -24.26 -5.62 14.42
C PHE A 602 -23.05 -6.52 14.22
N VAL A 603 -22.86 -7.54 15.06
CA VAL A 603 -21.76 -8.50 14.94
C VAL A 603 -22.32 -9.84 14.44
N LYS A 604 -21.69 -10.42 13.40
CA LYS A 604 -21.96 -11.78 12.92
C LYS A 604 -20.69 -12.62 13.00
N PHE A 605 -20.80 -13.79 13.62
CA PHE A 605 -19.83 -14.88 13.50
C PHE A 605 -20.17 -15.71 12.26
N SER A 606 -19.18 -15.97 11.40
CA SER A 606 -19.29 -16.81 10.21
C SER A 606 -19.15 -18.29 10.58
N ASN A 607 -20.05 -19.13 10.07
CA ASN A 607 -19.96 -20.57 10.30
C ASN A 607 -18.84 -21.20 9.46
N ALA A 608 -18.27 -22.31 9.92
CA ALA A 608 -17.23 -23.05 9.19
C ALA A 608 -17.68 -23.46 7.76
N MET A 609 -18.98 -23.66 7.53
CA MET A 609 -19.55 -23.96 6.22
C MET A 609 -19.62 -22.72 5.29
N ASP A 610 -19.82 -21.52 5.87
CA ASP A 610 -19.87 -20.24 5.14
C ASP A 610 -18.48 -19.80 4.66
N ARG A 611 -17.39 -20.35 5.24
CA ARG A 611 -15.99 -20.05 4.89
C ARG A 611 -15.50 -20.74 3.60
N GLY A 612 -16.30 -21.62 3.00
CA GLY A 612 -15.93 -22.38 1.79
C GLY A 612 -15.57 -23.84 2.12
N GLY A 613 -16.59 -24.69 2.29
CA GLY A 613 -16.37 -26.12 2.46
C GLY A 613 -15.81 -26.80 1.20
N PHE A 614 -14.88 -27.74 1.39
CA PHE A 614 -14.19 -28.58 0.37
C PHE A 614 -12.98 -27.97 -0.36
N GLY A 615 -12.11 -27.29 0.38
CA GLY A 615 -10.68 -27.19 0.08
C GLY A 615 -9.88 -27.10 1.38
N LYS A 616 -9.05 -28.09 1.71
CA LYS A 616 -8.12 -27.99 2.85
C LYS A 616 -6.83 -27.29 2.42
N GLU A 617 -6.90 -25.99 2.18
CA GLU A 617 -5.71 -25.14 2.29
C GLU A 617 -5.64 -24.62 3.73
N GLU A 618 -4.47 -24.79 4.37
CA GLU A 618 -4.25 -24.49 5.80
C GLU A 618 -4.52 -23.00 6.12
N ASP A 619 -4.40 -22.13 5.10
CA ASP A 619 -4.67 -20.69 5.17
C ASP A 619 -6.15 -20.30 5.24
N ASP A 620 -7.10 -21.12 4.75
CA ASP A 620 -8.54 -20.77 4.84
C ASP A 620 -9.05 -20.81 6.31
N ILE A 621 -8.22 -21.35 7.23
CA ILE A 621 -8.45 -21.31 8.68
C ILE A 621 -8.30 -19.87 9.22
N LYS A 622 -7.42 -19.04 8.63
CA LYS A 622 -7.15 -17.65 9.06
C LYS A 622 -8.06 -16.60 8.39
N VAL A 623 -9.10 -17.02 7.66
CA VAL A 623 -10.11 -16.10 7.11
C VAL A 623 -10.88 -15.41 8.25
N ASP A 624 -11.17 -14.12 8.08
CA ASP A 624 -12.01 -13.35 8.99
C ASP A 624 -13.37 -14.02 9.21
N ASN A 625 -13.58 -14.49 10.44
CA ASN A 625 -14.79 -15.18 10.85
C ASN A 625 -15.68 -14.32 11.75
N VAL A 626 -15.31 -13.07 12.04
CA VAL A 626 -16.16 -12.07 12.68
C VAL A 626 -16.30 -10.87 11.77
N ILE A 627 -17.56 -10.46 11.51
CA ILE A 627 -17.88 -9.28 10.73
C ILE A 627 -18.75 -8.35 11.58
N CYS A 628 -18.24 -7.15 11.84
CA CYS A 628 -18.93 -6.09 12.54
C CYS A 628 -19.46 -5.07 11.52
N ARG A 629 -20.75 -4.71 11.60
CA ARG A 629 -21.41 -3.78 10.66
C ARG A 629 -22.22 -2.72 11.41
N THR A 630 -22.16 -1.46 10.96
CA THR A 630 -22.95 -0.36 11.57
C THR A 630 -23.22 0.75 10.54
N PRO A 631 -24.20 1.66 10.72
CA PRO A 631 -24.36 2.80 9.81
C PRO A 631 -23.19 3.76 9.92
N ALA A 632 -22.89 4.49 8.85
CA ALA A 632 -21.64 5.24 8.73
C ALA A 632 -21.39 6.28 9.85
N ARG A 633 -22.44 6.94 10.35
CA ARG A 633 -22.34 7.81 11.54
C ARG A 633 -21.71 7.16 12.80
N ASN A 634 -21.64 5.83 12.86
CA ASN A 634 -21.20 5.06 14.01
C ASN A 634 -19.88 4.30 13.78
N ALA A 635 -19.15 4.49 12.66
CA ALA A 635 -17.97 3.66 12.34
C ALA A 635 -16.89 3.63 13.43
N GLN A 636 -16.68 4.72 14.16
CA GLN A 636 -15.74 4.79 15.28
C GLN A 636 -16.02 3.74 16.38
N ASN A 637 -17.26 3.25 16.48
CA ASN A 637 -17.62 2.20 17.43
C ASN A 637 -17.22 0.80 16.96
N LEU A 638 -16.81 0.60 15.70
CA LEU A 638 -16.36 -0.69 15.19
C LEU A 638 -15.05 -1.12 15.86
N ASP A 639 -14.09 -0.21 15.99
CA ASP A 639 -12.81 -0.49 16.65
C ASP A 639 -12.99 -0.79 18.13
N LEU A 640 -13.88 -0.05 18.82
CA LEU A 640 -14.25 -0.32 20.21
C LEU A 640 -14.90 -1.70 20.40
N VAL A 641 -15.68 -2.16 19.42
CA VAL A 641 -16.27 -3.52 19.41
C VAL A 641 -15.21 -4.58 19.12
N LYS A 642 -14.27 -4.30 18.21
CA LYS A 642 -13.12 -5.19 17.98
C LYS A 642 -12.33 -5.36 19.27
N GLN A 643 -11.92 -4.26 19.92
CA GLN A 643 -11.21 -4.26 21.19
C GLN A 643 -11.96 -5.06 22.28
N GLU A 644 -13.24 -4.76 22.56
CA GLU A 644 -14.00 -5.49 23.59
C GLU A 644 -14.22 -6.98 23.24
N ILE A 645 -14.20 -7.37 21.96
CA ILE A 645 -14.24 -8.78 21.54
C ILE A 645 -12.87 -9.45 21.72
N MET A 646 -11.77 -8.78 21.35
CA MET A 646 -10.42 -9.32 21.49
C MET A 646 -9.96 -9.39 22.96
N ASP A 647 -10.42 -8.48 23.84
CA ASP A 647 -10.20 -8.52 25.30
C ASP A 647 -10.75 -9.81 25.97
N MET A 648 -11.68 -10.50 25.31
CA MET A 648 -12.23 -11.79 25.78
C MET A 648 -11.48 -13.02 25.23
N VAL A 649 -10.67 -12.81 24.20
CA VAL A 649 -9.64 -13.75 23.75
C VAL A 649 -8.45 -13.59 24.71
N GLU A 650 -7.72 -14.66 25.01
CA GLU A 650 -6.51 -14.51 25.84
C GLU A 650 -5.46 -13.70 25.06
N LYS A 651 -4.65 -12.87 25.70
CA LYS A 651 -3.65 -12.04 24.99
C LYS A 651 -2.72 -12.85 24.07
N ALA A 652 -2.52 -14.12 24.39
CA ALA A 652 -1.78 -15.08 23.57
C ALA A 652 -2.47 -15.49 22.24
N ASP A 653 -3.74 -15.11 22.02
CA ASP A 653 -4.52 -15.44 20.83
C ASP A 653 -5.18 -14.19 20.19
N ALA A 654 -4.97 -13.00 20.78
CA ALA A 654 -5.83 -11.83 20.57
C ALA A 654 -5.34 -10.80 19.53
N GLU A 655 -4.04 -10.67 19.29
CA GLU A 655 -3.50 -9.63 18.40
C GLU A 655 -2.52 -10.21 17.40
N PHE A 656 -2.98 -10.35 16.15
CA PHE A 656 -2.10 -10.57 15.01
C PHE A 656 -1.49 -9.22 14.61
N VAL A 657 -0.20 -9.05 14.90
CA VAL A 657 0.61 -7.92 14.43
C VAL A 657 1.36 -8.31 13.15
N SER A 658 1.96 -7.33 12.49
CA SER A 658 2.85 -7.56 11.35
C SER A 658 4.11 -6.74 11.52
N GLU A 659 5.25 -7.41 11.61
CA GLU A 659 6.58 -6.81 11.68
C GLU A 659 7.25 -6.89 10.32
N THR A 660 7.95 -5.83 9.91
CA THR A 660 8.68 -5.76 8.64
C THR A 660 10.17 -5.79 8.89
N ILE A 661 10.84 -6.81 8.36
CA ILE A 661 12.28 -7.03 8.53
C ILE A 661 13.02 -6.79 7.22
N ASN A 662 14.19 -6.17 7.30
CA ASN A 662 15.02 -5.84 6.14
C ASN A 662 16.08 -6.93 5.91
N ILE A 663 15.98 -7.63 4.78
CA ILE A 663 16.88 -8.71 4.37
C ILE A 663 17.24 -8.49 2.90
N ASN A 664 18.53 -8.33 2.58
CA ASN A 664 18.98 -8.15 1.20
C ASN A 664 18.40 -9.24 0.27
N ARG A 665 17.70 -8.83 -0.79
CA ARG A 665 17.00 -9.72 -1.74
C ARG A 665 17.89 -10.78 -2.37
N LEU A 666 19.21 -10.58 -2.40
CA LEU A 666 20.15 -11.60 -2.90
C LEU A 666 20.06 -12.91 -2.09
N TYR A 667 19.71 -12.83 -0.79
CA TYR A 667 19.50 -13.98 0.09
C TYR A 667 18.10 -14.59 -0.01
N HIS A 668 17.10 -13.87 -0.55
CA HIS A 668 15.70 -14.37 -0.59
C HIS A 668 15.59 -15.69 -1.35
N ARG A 669 16.32 -15.87 -2.46
CA ARG A 669 16.33 -17.13 -3.24
C ARG A 669 16.83 -18.32 -2.40
N GLU A 670 17.83 -18.11 -1.54
CA GLU A 670 18.38 -19.15 -0.67
C GLU A 670 17.43 -19.47 0.50
N LEU A 671 16.79 -18.45 1.08
CA LEU A 671 15.76 -18.63 2.12
C LEU A 671 14.53 -19.37 1.55
N ILE A 672 14.05 -18.98 0.37
CA ILE A 672 12.94 -19.61 -0.35
C ILE A 672 13.25 -21.08 -0.70
N ALA A 673 14.52 -21.41 -1.02
CA ALA A 673 14.95 -22.80 -1.20
C ALA A 673 14.88 -23.66 0.08
N ARG A 674 14.72 -23.04 1.26
CA ARG A 674 14.52 -23.70 2.55
C ARG A 674 13.07 -23.55 3.07
N LEU A 675 12.09 -23.34 2.18
CA LEU A 675 10.68 -23.08 2.56
C LEU A 675 10.10 -24.14 3.51
N ASP A 676 10.46 -25.42 3.40
CA ASP A 676 10.00 -26.46 4.34
C ASP A 676 10.35 -26.11 5.81
N LYS A 677 11.53 -25.53 6.06
CA LYS A 677 11.95 -25.07 7.40
C LYS A 677 11.24 -23.79 7.83
N ILE A 678 10.91 -22.93 6.87
CA ILE A 678 10.14 -21.71 7.12
C ILE A 678 8.70 -22.08 7.49
N ASP A 679 8.10 -23.06 6.80
CA ASP A 679 6.78 -23.61 7.13
C ASP A 679 6.76 -24.31 8.51
N GLU A 680 7.85 -24.99 8.90
CA GLU A 680 8.02 -25.51 10.27
C GLU A 680 8.07 -24.38 11.32
N LEU A 681 8.80 -23.30 11.05
CA LEU A 681 8.88 -22.11 11.92
C LEU A 681 7.53 -21.37 12.01
N GLU A 682 6.85 -21.16 10.88
CA GLU A 682 5.50 -20.61 10.82
C GLU A 682 4.51 -21.43 11.67
N LYS A 683 4.60 -22.76 11.60
CA LYS A 683 3.78 -23.67 12.41
C LYS A 683 4.15 -23.64 13.89
N LYS A 684 5.44 -23.56 14.21
CA LYS A 684 5.96 -23.46 15.58
C LYS A 684 5.47 -22.20 16.30
N PHE A 685 5.44 -21.05 15.60
CA PHE A 685 5.09 -19.75 16.17
C PHE A 685 3.71 -19.20 15.77
N ASN A 686 2.91 -19.96 15.01
CA ASN A 686 1.65 -19.52 14.38
C ASN A 686 1.80 -18.24 13.52
N CYS A 687 3.01 -17.92 13.08
CA CYS A 687 3.32 -16.78 12.24
C CYS A 687 3.14 -17.12 10.74
N LYS A 688 3.23 -16.10 9.87
CA LYS A 688 3.27 -16.21 8.42
C LYS A 688 4.33 -15.26 7.88
N ILE A 689 5.31 -15.80 7.18
CA ILE A 689 6.45 -15.09 6.61
C ILE A 689 6.18 -14.87 5.12
N THR A 690 6.06 -13.60 4.74
CA THR A 690 5.71 -13.18 3.38
C THR A 690 6.89 -12.45 2.76
N PHE A 691 7.63 -13.18 1.92
CA PHE A 691 8.60 -12.58 0.99
C PHE A 691 7.89 -11.67 -0.03
N PRO A 692 8.52 -10.56 -0.45
CA PRO A 692 8.05 -9.76 -1.57
C PRO A 692 8.14 -10.56 -2.88
N SER A 693 7.58 -10.03 -3.96
CA SER A 693 7.74 -10.64 -5.28
C SER A 693 9.08 -10.27 -5.92
N THR A 694 9.63 -11.19 -6.70
CA THR A 694 10.91 -11.05 -7.39
C THR A 694 10.97 -9.78 -8.27
N GLU A 695 9.85 -9.33 -8.83
CA GLU A 695 9.76 -8.13 -9.66
C GLU A 695 9.63 -6.81 -8.87
N GLU A 696 9.33 -6.85 -7.56
CA GLU A 696 9.25 -5.65 -6.71
C GLU A 696 10.63 -5.07 -6.34
N ALA A 697 11.71 -5.86 -6.48
CA ALA A 697 13.08 -5.49 -6.11
C ALA A 697 13.26 -5.09 -4.63
N SER A 698 12.31 -5.44 -3.76
CA SER A 698 12.29 -5.08 -2.34
C SER A 698 13.09 -6.06 -1.48
N ASP A 699 13.77 -5.52 -0.46
CA ASP A 699 14.45 -6.27 0.60
C ASP A 699 13.53 -6.53 1.82
N THR A 700 12.30 -6.03 1.81
CA THR A 700 11.38 -6.09 2.95
C THR A 700 10.59 -7.39 2.98
N VAL A 701 10.85 -8.23 3.98
CA VAL A 701 10.04 -9.43 4.29
C VAL A 701 9.07 -9.06 5.42
N THR A 702 7.82 -9.54 5.36
CA THR A 702 6.81 -9.28 6.40
C THR A 702 6.53 -10.54 7.21
N VAL A 703 6.64 -10.46 8.54
CA VAL A 703 6.29 -11.54 9.48
C VAL A 703 4.99 -11.14 10.19
N SER A 704 3.93 -11.93 10.03
CA SER A 704 2.62 -11.63 10.63
C SER A 704 2.16 -12.77 11.54
N GLY A 705 1.70 -12.46 12.75
CA GLY A 705 1.45 -13.48 13.76
C GLY A 705 1.05 -12.88 15.11
N PRO A 706 0.82 -13.72 16.14
CA PRO A 706 0.48 -13.24 17.48
C PRO A 706 1.60 -12.35 18.06
N GLU A 707 1.26 -11.20 18.64
CA GLU A 707 2.20 -10.15 19.08
C GLU A 707 3.43 -10.69 19.84
N TYR A 708 3.20 -11.50 20.87
CA TYR A 708 4.25 -12.09 21.72
C TYR A 708 5.06 -13.23 21.04
N GLN A 709 4.64 -13.71 19.86
CA GLN A 709 5.37 -14.73 19.08
C GLN A 709 6.11 -14.13 17.88
N VAL A 710 5.67 -12.99 17.33
CA VAL A 710 6.33 -12.37 16.17
C VAL A 710 7.80 -12.07 16.43
N PRO A 711 8.23 -11.43 17.55
CA PRO A 711 9.65 -11.22 17.85
C PRO A 711 10.46 -12.52 17.96
N LEU A 712 9.86 -13.60 18.48
CA LEU A 712 10.52 -14.91 18.60
C LEU A 712 10.66 -15.61 17.24
N ALA A 713 9.64 -15.47 16.39
CA ALA A 713 9.67 -15.96 15.01
C ALA A 713 10.64 -15.16 14.14
N VAL A 714 10.74 -13.84 14.36
CA VAL A 714 11.72 -12.96 13.74
C VAL A 714 13.12 -13.36 14.15
N ASP A 715 13.41 -13.51 15.45
CA ASP A 715 14.72 -13.97 15.94
C ASP A 715 15.13 -15.30 15.29
N GLU A 716 14.29 -16.33 15.36
CA GLU A 716 14.63 -17.64 14.78
C GLU A 716 14.75 -17.61 13.24
N PHE A 717 14.01 -16.72 12.56
CA PHE A 717 14.10 -16.55 11.12
C PHE A 717 15.34 -15.73 10.69
N LEU A 718 15.74 -14.72 11.46
CA LEU A 718 17.03 -14.03 11.27
C LEU A 718 18.21 -14.98 11.52
N GLY A 719 18.03 -15.96 12.42
CA GLY A 719 18.93 -17.11 12.57
C GLY A 719 19.06 -18.01 11.33
N MET A 720 18.19 -17.86 10.32
CA MET A 720 18.34 -18.53 9.02
C MET A 720 19.04 -17.65 7.97
N VAL A 721 19.13 -16.34 8.19
CA VAL A 721 19.72 -15.37 7.25
C VAL A 721 21.24 -15.49 7.30
N PRO A 722 21.90 -15.85 6.17
CA PRO A 722 23.35 -15.89 6.12
C PRO A 722 23.92 -14.46 6.09
N GLU A 723 24.97 -14.25 6.86
CA GLU A 723 25.83 -13.08 6.80
C GLU A 723 27.28 -13.54 6.56
N ALA A 724 28.07 -12.66 5.96
CA ALA A 724 29.46 -12.95 5.64
C ALA A 724 30.32 -11.73 5.93
N HIS A 725 31.52 -11.97 6.47
CA HIS A 725 32.53 -10.97 6.73
C HIS A 725 33.82 -11.36 5.99
N GLU A 726 34.34 -10.45 5.18
CA GLU A 726 35.60 -10.64 4.44
C GLU A 726 36.75 -10.00 5.21
N LEU A 727 37.78 -10.79 5.50
CA LEU A 727 38.98 -10.33 6.21
C LEU A 727 40.20 -10.58 5.32
N SER A 728 40.83 -9.50 4.86
CA SER A 728 41.92 -9.53 3.87
C SER A 728 43.19 -8.90 4.44
N PHE A 729 44.32 -9.57 4.23
CA PHE A 729 45.61 -9.14 4.78
C PHE A 729 46.79 -9.57 3.91
N PRO A 730 47.90 -8.80 3.91
CA PRO A 730 49.15 -9.23 3.29
C PRO A 730 49.70 -10.45 4.05
N SER A 731 50.09 -11.49 3.32
CA SER A 731 50.57 -12.75 3.88
C SER A 731 52.03 -12.99 3.50
N THR A 732 52.81 -13.43 4.48
CA THR A 732 54.16 -13.98 4.27
C THR A 732 54.06 -15.42 3.75
N THR A 733 55.15 -15.93 3.16
CA THR A 733 55.19 -17.32 2.67
C THR A 733 54.88 -18.33 3.78
N GLU A 734 55.42 -18.11 4.98
CA GLU A 734 55.23 -18.97 6.16
C GLU A 734 53.76 -18.97 6.63
N LEU A 735 53.11 -17.80 6.65
CA LEU A 735 51.69 -17.68 7.02
C LEU A 735 50.78 -18.34 5.96
N SER A 736 51.07 -18.15 4.68
CA SER A 736 50.34 -18.77 3.56
C SER A 736 50.45 -20.31 3.55
N GLU A 737 51.60 -20.86 3.93
CA GLU A 737 51.78 -22.30 4.14
C GLU A 737 51.01 -22.80 5.37
N HIS A 738 51.07 -22.09 6.50
CA HIS A 738 50.32 -22.45 7.70
C HIS A 738 48.80 -22.44 7.46
N MET A 739 48.25 -21.43 6.78
CA MET A 739 46.81 -21.33 6.49
C MET A 739 46.28 -22.46 5.58
N ARG A 740 47.16 -23.15 4.83
CA ARG A 740 46.82 -24.33 4.02
C ARG A 740 47.20 -25.66 4.69
N SER A 741 47.73 -25.62 5.92
CA SER A 741 48.08 -26.81 6.69
C SER A 741 46.84 -27.56 7.21
N ALA A 742 47.03 -28.84 7.53
CA ALA A 742 46.01 -29.61 8.24
C ALA A 742 45.75 -29.05 9.65
N ASP A 743 46.80 -28.55 10.32
CA ASP A 743 46.75 -28.07 11.69
C ASP A 743 45.85 -26.82 11.81
N PHE A 744 45.99 -25.84 10.89
CA PHE A 744 45.13 -24.66 10.85
C PHE A 744 43.65 -25.04 10.67
N LYS A 745 43.35 -26.07 9.87
CA LYS A 745 41.99 -26.58 9.72
C LYS A 745 41.43 -27.11 11.05
N THR A 746 42.15 -28.01 11.72
CA THR A 746 41.65 -28.64 12.96
C THR A 746 41.74 -27.75 14.19
N GLU A 747 42.71 -26.83 14.25
CA GLU A 747 42.93 -25.99 15.42
C GLU A 747 42.25 -24.62 15.35
N VAL A 748 41.95 -24.11 14.15
CA VAL A 748 41.32 -22.79 13.95
C VAL A 748 39.95 -22.94 13.32
N LEU A 749 39.84 -23.53 12.12
CA LEU A 749 38.58 -23.58 11.37
C LEU A 749 37.51 -24.42 12.09
N ASP A 750 37.85 -25.65 12.50
CA ASP A 750 36.93 -26.53 13.24
C ASP A 750 36.51 -25.92 14.60
N LYS A 751 37.38 -25.10 15.24
CA LYS A 751 37.04 -24.38 16.49
C LYS A 751 36.16 -23.15 16.25
N LEU A 752 36.38 -22.42 15.16
CA LEU A 752 35.50 -21.31 14.74
C LEU A 752 34.09 -21.85 14.46
N GLU A 753 33.96 -22.98 13.77
CA GLU A 753 32.66 -23.61 13.51
C GLU A 753 32.00 -24.13 14.80
N THR A 754 32.74 -24.86 15.64
CA THR A 754 32.15 -25.53 16.83
C THR A 754 31.98 -24.66 18.07
N GLN A 755 32.82 -23.64 18.27
CA GLN A 755 32.83 -22.81 19.49
C GLN A 755 32.25 -21.41 19.25
N HIS A 756 32.43 -20.86 18.05
CA HIS A 756 31.97 -19.51 17.71
C HIS A 756 30.81 -19.51 16.69
N VAL A 757 30.46 -20.66 16.10
CA VAL A 757 29.41 -20.81 15.08
C VAL A 757 29.66 -19.92 13.85
N VAL A 758 30.92 -19.87 13.43
CA VAL A 758 31.41 -19.15 12.24
C VAL A 758 32.14 -20.13 11.31
N ASP A 759 31.63 -20.34 10.09
CA ASP A 759 32.28 -21.13 9.04
C ASP A 759 33.30 -20.25 8.30
N ALA A 760 34.58 -20.52 8.52
CA ALA A 760 35.69 -19.76 7.96
C ALA A 760 36.29 -20.46 6.72
N ARG A 761 36.31 -19.76 5.58
CA ARG A 761 36.82 -20.29 4.29
C ARG A 761 37.91 -19.42 3.70
N LEU A 762 39.03 -20.05 3.37
CA LEU A 762 40.13 -19.39 2.66
C LEU A 762 39.82 -19.28 1.16
N LYS A 763 39.98 -18.08 0.59
CA LYS A 763 39.98 -17.85 -0.86
C LYS A 763 41.35 -18.19 -1.48
N ASP A 764 41.37 -18.35 -2.80
CA ASP A 764 42.62 -18.36 -3.55
C ASP A 764 43.39 -17.03 -3.36
N PRO A 765 44.74 -17.08 -3.25
CA PRO A 765 45.55 -15.90 -2.95
C PRO A 765 45.59 -14.94 -4.14
N THR A 766 45.47 -13.64 -3.86
CA THR A 766 45.50 -12.58 -4.87
C THR A 766 46.78 -11.75 -4.73
N THR A 767 47.53 -11.59 -5.81
CA THR A 767 48.72 -10.71 -5.82
C THR A 767 48.31 -9.28 -6.13
N GLU A 768 48.58 -8.35 -5.22
CA GLU A 768 48.38 -6.91 -5.44
C GLU A 768 49.71 -6.15 -5.41
N THR A 769 49.80 -5.05 -6.15
CA THR A 769 51.01 -4.22 -6.25
C THR A 769 50.87 -2.98 -5.37
N VAL A 770 51.30 -3.09 -4.10
CA VAL A 770 51.26 -2.00 -3.13
C VAL A 770 52.62 -1.31 -3.08
N GLU A 771 52.65 0.01 -3.29
CA GLU A 771 53.87 0.84 -3.32
C GLU A 771 55.01 0.32 -4.25
N GLY A 772 54.64 -0.35 -5.35
CA GLY A 772 55.60 -0.90 -6.31
C GLY A 772 56.28 -2.20 -5.88
N LYS A 773 55.79 -2.87 -4.84
CA LYS A 773 56.13 -4.25 -4.49
C LYS A 773 54.93 -5.15 -4.72
N GLU A 774 55.13 -6.31 -5.33
CA GLU A 774 54.13 -7.37 -5.36
C GLU A 774 54.00 -7.98 -3.95
N GLN A 775 52.78 -8.02 -3.43
CA GLN A 775 52.45 -8.64 -2.15
C GLN A 775 51.30 -9.64 -2.37
N THR A 776 51.42 -10.80 -1.74
CA THR A 776 50.36 -11.81 -1.74
C THR A 776 49.35 -11.45 -0.66
N ILE A 777 48.09 -11.23 -1.04
CA ILE A 777 46.98 -11.03 -0.11
C ILE A 777 46.24 -12.36 0.03
N GLU A 778 46.12 -12.84 1.27
CA GLU A 778 45.21 -13.92 1.63
C GLU A 778 43.89 -13.30 2.10
N THR A 779 42.78 -14.03 1.90
CA THR A 779 41.46 -13.54 2.28
C THR A 779 40.61 -14.66 2.87
N LEU A 780 40.12 -14.43 4.08
CA LEU A 780 39.17 -15.31 4.76
C LEU A 780 37.74 -14.78 4.62
N HIS A 781 36.83 -15.66 4.25
CA HIS A 781 35.39 -15.45 4.28
C HIS A 781 34.83 -16.13 5.54
N LEU A 782 34.37 -15.32 6.48
CA LEU A 782 33.72 -15.76 7.71
C LEU A 782 32.21 -15.72 7.49
N ASN A 783 31.59 -16.88 7.29
CA ASN A 783 30.15 -17.04 7.14
C ASN A 783 29.51 -17.34 8.50
N PHE A 784 28.43 -16.66 8.84
CA PHE A 784 27.67 -16.86 10.07
C PHE A 784 26.20 -16.55 9.80
N THR A 785 25.34 -16.67 10.81
CA THR A 785 23.92 -16.27 10.73
C THR A 785 23.73 -14.96 11.48
N ARG A 786 22.76 -14.11 11.10
CA ARG A 786 22.59 -12.77 11.69
C ARG A 786 22.57 -12.75 13.22
N ASN A 787 21.94 -13.73 13.88
CA ASN A 787 21.92 -13.82 15.35
C ASN A 787 23.31 -14.06 15.98
N ASN A 788 24.25 -14.63 15.22
CA ASN A 788 25.63 -14.90 15.65
C ASN A 788 26.57 -13.72 15.33
N ALA A 789 26.09 -12.65 14.69
CA ALA A 789 26.90 -11.46 14.37
C ALA A 789 27.56 -10.85 15.62
N GLY A 790 26.89 -10.89 16.77
CA GLY A 790 27.46 -10.45 18.06
C GLY A 790 28.69 -11.27 18.50
N GLY A 791 28.76 -12.56 18.13
CA GLY A 791 29.90 -13.44 18.39
C GLY A 791 31.05 -13.31 17.38
N LEU A 792 30.84 -12.62 16.26
CA LEU A 792 31.86 -12.42 15.23
C LEU A 792 33.11 -11.76 15.80
N LYS A 793 32.97 -10.81 16.73
CA LYS A 793 34.13 -10.13 17.32
C LYS A 793 35.03 -11.10 18.10
N ASP A 794 34.46 -12.00 18.90
CA ASP A 794 35.23 -12.99 19.66
C ASP A 794 35.87 -14.02 18.71
N ALA A 795 35.18 -14.38 17.63
CA ALA A 795 35.71 -15.22 16.55
C ALA A 795 36.89 -14.56 15.82
N LEU A 796 36.79 -13.25 15.54
CA LEU A 796 37.83 -12.42 14.95
C LEU A 796 39.03 -12.29 15.88
N ASP A 797 38.82 -11.96 17.16
CA ASP A 797 39.89 -11.85 18.14
C ASP A 797 40.60 -13.22 18.32
N PHE A 798 39.87 -14.35 18.33
CA PHE A 798 40.46 -15.70 18.33
C PHE A 798 41.32 -15.98 17.09
N LEU A 799 40.76 -15.73 15.90
CA LEU A 799 41.43 -15.93 14.61
C LEU A 799 42.69 -15.06 14.47
N ILE A 800 42.58 -13.76 14.76
CA ILE A 800 43.67 -12.80 14.65
C ILE A 800 44.80 -13.15 15.63
N ASN A 801 44.48 -13.50 16.89
CA ASN A 801 45.51 -13.94 17.84
C ASN A 801 46.30 -15.16 17.32
N HIS A 802 45.63 -16.13 16.68
CA HIS A 802 46.31 -17.29 16.12
C HIS A 802 47.16 -16.92 14.89
N LEU A 803 46.66 -16.07 13.98
CA LEU A 803 47.41 -15.62 12.80
C LEU A 803 48.62 -14.74 13.19
N VAL A 804 48.51 -13.91 14.23
CA VAL A 804 49.61 -13.08 14.77
C VAL A 804 50.73 -13.96 15.34
N MET A 805 50.39 -15.08 15.99
CA MET A 805 51.40 -16.07 16.44
C MET A 805 52.19 -16.68 15.27
N HIS A 806 51.63 -16.67 14.06
CA HIS A 806 52.24 -17.17 12.83
C HIS A 806 52.71 -16.06 11.86
N GLY A 807 52.92 -14.84 12.36
CA GLY A 807 53.64 -13.77 11.65
C GLY A 807 52.77 -12.71 10.96
N LEU A 808 51.45 -12.67 11.23
CA LEU A 808 50.59 -11.56 10.80
C LEU A 808 50.84 -10.30 11.64
N ASP A 809 50.97 -9.13 11.02
CA ASP A 809 50.90 -7.84 11.73
C ASP A 809 49.44 -7.40 11.89
N ALA A 810 48.98 -7.35 13.14
CA ALA A 810 47.60 -6.98 13.49
C ALA A 810 47.16 -5.59 12.97
N ASN A 811 48.10 -4.71 12.64
CA ASN A 811 47.82 -3.35 12.16
C ASN A 811 47.59 -3.24 10.64
N THR A 812 47.90 -4.28 9.86
CA THR A 812 47.72 -4.30 8.39
C THR A 812 46.50 -5.10 7.91
N ILE A 813 45.63 -5.52 8.83
CA ILE A 813 44.41 -6.27 8.53
C ILE A 813 43.30 -5.32 8.05
N SER A 814 42.86 -5.50 6.80
CA SER A 814 41.66 -4.84 6.27
C SER A 814 40.41 -5.69 6.56
N GLY A 815 39.31 -5.03 6.92
CA GLY A 815 38.05 -5.67 7.32
C GLY A 815 37.77 -5.62 8.83
N ASN A 816 38.79 -5.45 9.69
CA ASN A 816 38.59 -5.38 11.15
C ASN A 816 37.48 -4.40 11.55
N LEU A 817 36.53 -4.88 12.36
CA LEU A 817 35.55 -4.03 13.05
C LEU A 817 36.31 -2.90 13.78
N PRO A 818 36.03 -1.61 13.50
CA PRO A 818 36.73 -0.52 14.17
C PRO A 818 36.49 -0.64 15.67
N ARG A 819 37.58 -0.76 16.44
CA ARG A 819 37.54 -1.03 17.88
C ARG A 819 36.50 -0.09 18.54
N PRO A 820 35.41 -0.62 19.13
CA PRO A 820 34.46 0.24 19.84
C PRO A 820 35.24 0.97 20.93
N LYS A 821 35.05 2.29 21.02
CA LYS A 821 35.64 3.10 22.10
C LYS A 821 35.01 2.66 23.42
N SER A 822 35.64 1.70 24.07
CA SER A 822 35.42 1.28 25.47
C SER A 822 33.98 1.44 25.95
N ASP A 823 33.07 0.62 25.42
CA ASP A 823 31.73 0.55 26.00
C ASP A 823 31.82 -0.09 27.39
N SER A 824 31.46 0.72 28.40
CA SER A 824 30.71 0.28 29.57
C SER A 824 30.26 1.53 30.33
N PHE A 825 28.94 1.71 30.42
CA PHE A 825 28.19 2.59 31.33
C PHE A 825 27.71 3.97 30.81
N GLU A 826 28.40 4.65 29.88
CA GLU A 826 28.01 6.03 29.48
C GLU A 826 26.81 6.12 28.51
N ASP A 827 26.68 5.23 27.51
CA ASP A 827 25.60 5.31 26.50
C ASP A 827 24.21 4.89 27.00
N SER A 828 24.10 4.45 28.26
CA SER A 828 22.81 4.03 28.86
C SER A 828 21.98 5.17 29.48
N LEU A 829 22.50 6.40 29.52
CA LEU A 829 21.87 7.54 30.20
C LEU A 829 21.99 8.85 29.39
N PRO A 830 21.08 9.13 28.43
CA PRO A 830 21.17 10.32 27.55
C PRO A 830 20.96 11.69 28.24
N PHE A 831 20.88 11.75 29.59
CA PHE A 831 20.61 12.98 30.35
C PHE A 831 21.49 13.18 31.60
N PHE A 832 22.64 12.52 31.71
CA PHE A 832 23.54 12.73 32.86
C PHE A 832 24.71 13.69 32.51
N GLU A 833 24.66 14.93 33.00
CA GLU A 833 25.70 15.93 32.72
C GLU A 833 27.08 15.54 33.30
N SER A 834 28.02 15.17 32.43
CA SER A 834 29.38 14.70 32.75
C SER A 834 30.36 15.83 33.12
N LYS A 835 30.00 16.67 34.10
CA LYS A 835 30.90 17.70 34.69
C LYS A 835 31.21 17.55 36.18
N LEU A 836 30.80 16.45 36.81
CA LEU A 836 31.01 16.20 38.25
C LEU A 836 31.99 15.06 38.59
N LEU A 837 32.56 14.36 37.61
CA LEU A 837 33.45 13.20 37.84
C LEU A 837 34.72 13.22 36.98
N GLN A 838 35.54 14.28 37.10
CA GLN A 838 36.98 14.16 36.82
C GLN A 838 37.73 13.79 38.10
N ARG A 839 38.24 12.55 38.17
CA ARG A 839 39.41 12.22 38.99
C ARG A 839 40.63 12.34 38.06
N ALA A 840 41.51 13.31 38.25
CA ALA A 840 42.57 13.28 39.27
C ALA A 840 43.54 12.12 39.01
N GLU A 841 44.59 12.41 38.26
CA GLU A 841 45.76 11.54 38.08
C GLU A 841 46.44 11.27 39.45
N PRO A 842 47.03 10.09 39.68
CA PRO A 842 47.74 9.80 40.91
C PRO A 842 49.08 10.56 40.97
N PRO A 843 49.44 11.20 42.10
CA PRO A 843 50.68 11.96 42.21
C PRO A 843 51.89 11.04 42.35
N VAL A 844 52.98 11.41 41.66
CA VAL A 844 54.32 10.84 41.87
C VAL A 844 55.23 11.93 42.43
N GLU A 845 55.25 12.04 43.76
CA GLU A 845 56.36 12.61 44.53
C GLU A 845 57.35 11.48 44.84
N SER A 846 58.67 11.64 44.86
CA SER A 846 59.53 12.80 44.55
C SER A 846 60.98 12.35 44.45
N THR A 847 61.75 12.86 43.48
CA THR A 847 63.22 13.04 43.63
C THR A 847 63.66 14.34 42.99
N ASP A 848 64.14 15.27 43.84
CA ASP A 848 64.75 16.55 43.50
C ASP A 848 65.82 16.48 42.39
N SER A 849 65.81 17.44 41.47
CA SER A 849 66.89 18.47 41.35
C SER A 849 66.92 19.15 39.96
N PRO A 850 67.35 20.42 39.83
CA PRO A 850 66.97 21.26 38.68
C PRO A 850 68.14 21.71 37.78
N THR A 851 67.89 21.82 36.47
CA THR A 851 68.61 22.76 35.58
C THR A 851 67.67 23.42 34.57
N ARG A 852 68.01 24.65 34.16
CA ARG A 852 67.12 25.63 33.51
C ARG A 852 67.88 26.41 32.43
N SER A 853 67.37 26.43 31.19
CA SER A 853 67.63 27.45 30.14
C SER A 853 66.80 27.10 28.88
N HIS A 854 65.90 27.96 28.37
CA HIS A 854 66.13 29.11 27.45
C HIS A 854 66.69 28.68 26.07
N PHE A 855 66.24 29.11 24.88
CA PHE A 855 65.31 30.12 24.31
C PHE A 855 64.65 29.53 23.02
N GLY A 856 63.70 30.13 22.28
CA GLY A 856 63.05 31.46 22.31
C GLY A 856 61.95 31.61 21.21
N ASP A 857 61.43 32.83 21.07
CA ASP A 857 60.26 33.28 20.26
C ASP A 857 60.44 33.15 18.72
N GLU A 858 59.50 33.44 17.80
CA GLU A 858 58.24 34.25 17.73
C GLU A 858 57.37 33.65 16.57
N ASP A 859 56.06 33.80 16.34
CA ASP A 859 55.20 35.00 16.24
C ASP A 859 53.68 34.61 16.03
N ALA A 860 52.76 35.59 15.94
CA ALA A 860 51.38 35.56 15.39
C ALA A 860 50.15 35.24 16.30
N THR A 861 49.76 36.24 17.10
CA THR A 861 48.40 36.84 17.27
C THR A 861 47.13 36.04 17.67
N ARG A 862 46.50 36.48 18.79
CA ARG A 862 45.08 36.31 19.21
C ARG A 862 44.52 37.65 19.74
N PRO A 863 43.18 37.81 19.83
CA PRO A 863 42.54 38.51 20.96
C PRO A 863 41.49 37.58 21.62
N VAL A 864 41.78 36.98 22.79
CA VAL A 864 41.48 37.50 24.15
C VAL A 864 39.98 37.59 24.45
N GLY A 865 39.51 36.67 25.30
CA GLY A 865 38.12 36.56 25.75
C GLY A 865 37.81 37.32 27.05
N MET A 866 36.55 37.73 27.18
CA MET A 866 36.01 38.52 28.28
C MET A 866 35.58 37.65 29.47
N LEU A 867 36.50 37.17 30.30
CA LEU A 867 36.14 36.61 31.63
C LEU A 867 37.27 36.56 32.69
N ASP A 868 38.36 37.33 32.56
CA ASP A 868 39.34 37.50 33.66
C ASP A 868 38.87 38.52 34.72
N ARG A 869 37.66 38.29 35.25
CA ARG A 869 37.14 38.97 36.44
C ARG A 869 36.15 38.07 37.19
N LEU A 870 36.70 37.20 38.04
CA LEU A 870 36.48 37.23 39.50
C LEU A 870 36.91 35.91 40.13
N ARG A 871 37.82 36.00 41.11
CA ARG A 871 38.38 34.89 41.87
C ARG A 871 38.02 35.09 43.34
N LYS A 872 37.35 34.11 43.98
CA LYS A 872 37.57 33.63 45.38
C LYS A 872 36.43 32.71 45.89
N PRO A 873 36.67 31.88 46.94
CA PRO A 873 36.11 30.52 46.98
C PRO A 873 35.32 30.14 48.27
N GLY A 874 34.83 28.90 48.26
CA GLY A 874 34.29 28.16 49.42
C GLY A 874 33.00 27.43 49.04
N SER A 875 32.66 26.24 49.55
CA SER A 875 33.38 25.30 50.41
C SER A 875 32.55 24.01 50.43
N MET A 876 33.13 22.81 50.21
CA MET A 876 32.54 21.56 50.71
C MET A 876 33.54 20.39 50.65
N SER A 877 33.60 19.62 51.74
CA SER A 877 34.27 18.32 51.84
C SER A 877 33.21 17.22 51.99
N SER A 878 33.41 16.09 51.33
CA SER A 878 32.57 14.88 51.42
C SER A 878 32.80 14.10 52.72
N PHE A 879 32.00 13.04 53.01
CA PHE A 879 32.45 11.63 52.91
C PHE A 879 31.46 10.56 53.45
N THR A 880 31.14 9.58 52.59
CA THR A 880 30.88 8.11 52.80
C THR A 880 29.98 7.50 53.90
N SER A 881 29.05 6.64 53.47
CA SER A 881 28.93 5.18 53.77
C SER A 881 27.73 4.60 52.98
N ILE A 882 27.80 3.53 52.16
CA ILE A 882 28.13 2.09 52.34
C ILE A 882 26.96 1.21 52.85
N PHE A 883 26.40 0.41 51.91
CA PHE A 883 25.66 -0.87 52.01
C PHE A 883 24.42 -1.02 52.93
N ASN A 884 23.24 -1.35 52.34
CA ASN A 884 22.59 -2.67 52.32
C ASN A 884 21.04 -2.64 52.13
N GLY A 885 20.52 -3.56 51.31
CA GLY A 885 19.38 -4.40 51.73
C GLY A 885 17.93 -4.09 51.31
N ARG A 886 17.35 -5.02 50.53
CA ARG A 886 15.95 -5.55 50.61
C ARG A 886 14.71 -4.65 50.41
N LYS A 887 13.88 -5.14 49.47
CA LYS A 887 12.39 -5.31 49.52
C LYS A 887 11.45 -4.08 49.60
N ASN A 888 10.48 -4.15 48.66
CA ASN A 888 9.05 -3.86 48.80
C ASN A 888 8.47 -2.45 48.52
N THR A 889 7.41 -2.49 47.69
CA THR A 889 6.16 -1.68 47.72
C THR A 889 6.15 -0.19 47.40
N ASN A 890 5.26 0.11 46.45
CA ASN A 890 4.33 1.25 46.37
C ASN A 890 4.87 2.70 46.23
N SER A 891 4.44 3.30 45.12
CA SER A 891 4.17 4.74 44.94
C SER A 891 3.30 5.30 46.09
N PRO A 892 3.29 6.63 46.36
CA PRO A 892 2.78 7.61 45.39
C PRO A 892 3.40 9.03 45.44
N GLY A 893 2.98 9.89 44.50
CA GLY A 893 2.72 11.30 44.82
C GLY A 893 3.72 12.37 44.37
N SER A 894 3.67 12.71 43.08
CA SER A 894 3.61 14.09 42.55
C SER A 894 3.97 15.26 43.48
N LEU A 895 4.92 16.12 43.07
CA LEU A 895 4.83 17.59 43.24
C LEU A 895 5.82 18.36 42.34
N PHE A 896 5.44 19.61 42.02
CA PHE A 896 6.16 20.67 41.30
C PHE A 896 6.35 20.59 39.76
N LYS A 897 5.38 21.21 39.06
CA LYS A 897 5.63 21.97 37.82
C LYS A 897 6.16 23.37 38.16
N HIS A 898 7.12 23.87 37.40
CA HIS A 898 7.26 25.26 36.89
C HIS A 898 8.52 25.25 35.98
N ALA A 899 8.39 25.16 34.65
CA ALA A 899 8.02 26.23 33.73
C ALA A 899 9.09 27.34 33.61
N SER A 900 9.94 27.22 32.59
CA SER A 900 10.61 28.36 31.96
C SER A 900 10.49 28.22 30.44
N SER A 901 10.02 29.29 29.80
CA SER A 901 9.80 29.36 28.36
C SER A 901 10.99 30.00 27.66
N ASN A 902 11.46 29.41 26.55
CA ASN A 902 12.13 30.17 25.51
C ASN A 902 11.91 29.49 24.15
N ALA A 903 11.12 30.12 23.29
CA ALA A 903 10.87 29.66 21.94
C ALA A 903 11.86 30.32 20.97
N SER A 904 12.55 29.53 20.15
CA SER A 904 13.41 30.01 19.07
C SER A 904 12.85 29.55 17.73
N LYS A 905 12.65 30.51 16.81
CA LYS A 905 12.15 30.27 15.45
C LYS A 905 13.22 29.59 14.57
N ALA A 906 13.17 28.27 14.44
CA ALA A 906 13.74 27.53 13.31
C ALA A 906 13.22 26.08 13.31
N SER A 907 12.18 25.79 12.52
CA SER A 907 11.77 24.45 12.03
C SER A 907 10.41 24.56 11.32
N LEU A 908 10.42 25.00 10.05
CA LEU A 908 9.27 24.97 9.14
C LEU A 908 9.76 24.72 7.69
N ALA A 909 10.54 23.64 7.52
CA ALA A 909 11.03 23.19 6.21
C ALA A 909 11.52 21.72 6.30
N SER A 910 10.57 20.77 6.42
CA SER A 910 10.70 19.35 6.01
C SER A 910 9.45 18.59 6.45
N LEU A 911 8.44 18.51 5.57
CA LEU A 911 7.23 17.68 5.74
C LEU A 911 6.62 17.38 4.35
N GLU A 912 7.41 16.71 3.49
CA GLU A 912 6.95 16.23 2.17
C GLU A 912 7.36 14.76 1.92
N SER A 913 6.90 13.84 2.79
CA SER A 913 7.00 12.39 2.52
C SER A 913 6.01 11.53 3.32
N THR A 914 4.71 11.84 3.26
CA THR A 914 3.63 10.92 3.75
C THR A 914 2.29 11.26 3.11
N GLY A 915 2.02 10.69 1.92
CA GLY A 915 0.76 10.90 1.20
C GLY A 915 -0.19 9.71 1.31
N SER A 916 -0.86 9.49 2.45
CA SER A 916 -1.92 8.46 2.59
C SER A 916 -2.83 8.64 3.82
N TYR A 917 -4.16 8.59 3.57
CA TYR A 917 -5.28 8.49 4.54
C TYR A 917 -5.58 9.74 5.40
N ARG A 918 -6.83 10.02 5.82
CA ARG A 918 -7.99 9.13 6.09
C ARG A 918 -9.31 9.53 5.41
N ASN A 919 -10.09 8.52 5.04
CA ASN A 919 -11.55 8.52 5.18
C ASN A 919 -11.98 7.09 5.63
N PRO A 920 -12.73 6.86 6.73
CA PRO A 920 -12.80 5.52 7.39
C PRO A 920 -13.55 4.40 6.65
N TRP A 921 -13.98 4.63 5.41
CA TRP A 921 -14.96 3.81 4.69
C TRP A 921 -14.40 2.62 3.93
N ASN A 922 -13.07 2.54 3.78
CA ASN A 922 -12.42 1.64 2.83
C ASN A 922 -11.06 1.10 3.34
N ASP A 923 -10.92 0.92 4.65
CA ASP A 923 -9.73 0.29 5.22
C ASP A 923 -10.09 -0.90 6.14
N SER A 924 -9.32 -1.97 6.00
CA SER A 924 -9.37 -3.19 6.78
C SER A 924 -7.97 -3.80 6.73
N GLY A 925 -7.00 -3.07 7.30
CA GLY A 925 -5.57 -3.42 7.17
C GLY A 925 -4.62 -2.49 7.94
N ILE A 926 -4.82 -2.40 9.26
CA ILE A 926 -3.85 -2.04 10.33
C ILE A 926 -2.57 -1.30 9.88
N ASN A 927 -2.47 0.00 10.20
CA ASN A 927 -1.38 0.57 11.00
C ASN A 927 -1.75 1.98 11.51
N LEU A 928 -1.38 2.30 12.75
CA LEU A 928 -1.56 3.61 13.37
C LEU A 928 -0.20 4.22 13.71
N ALA A 929 -0.14 5.54 13.76
CA ALA A 929 0.86 6.28 14.53
C ALA A 929 0.14 7.02 15.66
N ASP A 930 0.83 7.18 16.80
CA ASP A 930 0.30 7.87 17.98
C ASP A 930 0.11 9.38 17.75
N ASP A 931 -0.85 9.98 18.47
CA ASP A 931 -1.04 11.43 18.47
C ASP A 931 -1.38 11.92 19.90
N GLU A 932 -0.64 12.93 20.37
CA GLU A 932 -0.73 13.44 21.73
C GLU A 932 -2.00 14.26 21.99
N HIS A 933 -2.51 14.19 23.22
CA HIS A 933 -3.67 14.98 23.63
C HIS A 933 -3.30 16.44 23.94
N HIS A 934 -3.90 17.39 23.21
CA HIS A 934 -3.99 18.78 23.67
C HIS A 934 -5.43 19.29 23.87
N THR A 935 -5.69 19.60 25.14
CA THR A 935 -6.90 20.20 25.68
C THR A 935 -6.95 21.71 25.44
N ASN A 936 -8.13 22.24 25.10
CA ASN A 936 -8.69 23.54 25.54
C ASN A 936 -10.11 23.65 24.95
N GLY A 937 -11.12 24.26 25.60
CA GLY A 937 -11.16 24.93 26.90
C GLY A 937 -12.35 25.89 26.91
N TRP A 938 -13.55 25.41 27.28
CA TRP A 938 -14.76 26.25 27.35
C TRP A 938 -14.85 27.00 28.70
N PRO A 939 -15.19 28.30 28.72
CA PRO A 939 -15.53 29.00 29.96
C PRO A 939 -16.99 28.74 30.38
N GLN A 940 -17.16 28.26 31.61
CA GLN A 940 -18.44 28.19 32.33
C GLN A 940 -18.74 29.52 33.06
N PRO A 941 -20.00 29.73 33.49
CA PRO A 941 -20.19 29.91 34.94
C PRO A 941 -21.37 29.10 35.55
N MET A 942 -21.09 28.62 36.77
CA MET A 942 -21.97 27.93 37.75
C MET A 942 -22.92 28.94 38.48
N PRO A 943 -23.80 28.59 39.48
CA PRO A 943 -23.97 27.31 40.24
C PRO A 943 -25.40 26.83 40.66
N THR A 944 -25.63 25.50 40.64
CA THR A 944 -26.32 24.63 41.67
C THR A 944 -27.76 24.95 42.21
N PRO A 945 -28.41 24.16 43.12
CA PRO A 945 -28.24 22.74 43.57
C PRO A 945 -29.54 21.85 43.68
N ARG A 946 -29.32 20.52 43.87
CA ARG A 946 -30.06 19.52 44.70
C ARG A 946 -31.48 19.00 44.34
N TYR A 947 -31.62 17.66 44.32
CA TYR A 947 -32.30 16.90 45.41
C TYR A 947 -31.85 15.41 45.47
N GLU A 948 -31.91 14.78 46.66
CA GLU A 948 -31.51 13.39 46.94
C GLU A 948 -32.71 12.45 47.20
N SER A 949 -32.53 11.13 46.98
CA SER A 949 -33.01 9.99 47.84
C SER A 949 -32.61 8.65 47.19
N LYS A 950 -31.62 7.87 47.70
CA LYS A 950 -31.63 6.91 48.84
C LYS A 950 -32.48 5.63 48.65
N PHE A 951 -31.81 4.52 48.28
CA PHE A 951 -31.69 3.18 48.94
C PHE A 951 -32.82 2.63 49.85
N PRO A 952 -32.99 1.28 50.10
CA PRO A 952 -31.88 0.31 50.31
C PRO A 952 -32.09 -1.24 50.07
N PHE A 953 -30.98 -2.02 50.27
CA PHE A 953 -30.81 -3.45 50.67
C PHE A 953 -31.56 -4.62 49.95
N GLY A 954 -31.04 -5.87 49.89
CA GLY A 954 -29.77 -6.49 50.35
C GLY A 954 -29.76 -8.05 50.31
N SER A 955 -28.66 -8.72 50.69
CA SER A 955 -28.41 -10.20 50.79
C SER A 955 -28.41 -11.01 49.46
N SER A 956 -27.44 -11.90 49.09
CA SER A 956 -26.67 -12.97 49.77
C SER A 956 -27.54 -14.20 50.15
N SER A 957 -27.16 -15.48 49.97
CA SER A 957 -25.88 -16.13 49.55
C SER A 957 -26.10 -17.63 49.20
N ALA A 958 -25.01 -18.31 48.80
CA ALA A 958 -24.74 -19.76 48.87
C ALA A 958 -25.11 -20.70 47.69
N ALA A 959 -24.17 -21.62 47.43
CA ALA A 959 -24.17 -22.73 46.46
C ALA A 959 -24.24 -24.08 47.27
N PRO A 960 -23.75 -25.26 46.82
CA PRO A 960 -23.45 -25.77 45.47
C PRO A 960 -24.17 -27.11 45.16
N GLY A 961 -23.99 -27.66 43.96
CA GLY A 961 -24.51 -29.00 43.59
C GLY A 961 -23.80 -29.57 42.36
N ASP A 962 -23.11 -30.69 42.54
CA ASP A 962 -22.26 -31.39 41.57
C ASP A 962 -23.05 -32.44 40.74
N VAL A 963 -22.32 -33.19 39.90
CA VAL A 963 -22.67 -34.46 39.23
C VAL A 963 -23.15 -34.34 37.77
N THR A 964 -22.27 -34.76 36.86
CA THR A 964 -22.58 -35.12 35.47
C THR A 964 -23.25 -36.49 35.38
N PRO A 965 -23.94 -36.80 34.26
CA PRO A 965 -23.33 -37.82 33.39
C PRO A 965 -23.46 -37.55 31.88
N ARG A 966 -22.54 -38.15 31.12
CA ARG A 966 -22.61 -38.27 29.65
C ARG A 966 -23.69 -39.26 29.23
N TYR A 967 -24.33 -39.06 28.08
CA TYR A 967 -24.55 -40.13 27.09
C TYR A 967 -24.73 -39.58 25.67
N ASP A 968 -24.47 -40.45 24.69
CA ASP A 968 -24.17 -40.15 23.27
C ASP A 968 -25.41 -40.40 22.34
N PRO A 969 -25.33 -40.43 20.99
CA PRO A 969 -26.32 -39.72 20.16
C PRO A 969 -27.30 -40.60 19.38
N ARG A 970 -28.47 -40.03 19.08
CA ARG A 970 -29.48 -40.42 18.07
C ARG A 970 -30.47 -39.24 17.94
N GLY A 971 -31.05 -38.88 16.80
CA GLY A 971 -30.97 -39.48 15.46
C GLY A 971 -32.36 -39.46 14.80
N SER A 972 -32.66 -38.42 14.02
CA SER A 972 -33.83 -38.25 13.11
C SER A 972 -35.25 -38.38 13.71
N VAL A 973 -36.11 -37.35 13.56
CA VAL A 973 -37.18 -37.32 12.53
C VAL A 973 -37.93 -35.97 12.51
N ASP A 974 -38.64 -35.76 11.40
CA ASP A 974 -39.49 -34.65 10.98
C ASP A 974 -40.80 -34.48 11.80
N SER A 975 -41.53 -33.39 11.47
CA SER A 975 -42.96 -33.12 11.64
C SER A 975 -43.46 -32.30 12.84
N GLY A 976 -44.51 -31.50 12.58
CA GLY A 976 -45.59 -31.27 13.53
C GLY A 976 -45.64 -29.93 14.28
N ARG A 977 -46.27 -28.91 13.66
CA ARG A 977 -46.86 -27.76 14.38
C ARG A 977 -48.03 -28.26 15.24
N PRO A 978 -48.33 -27.63 16.41
CA PRO A 978 -49.59 -26.89 16.48
C PRO A 978 -49.52 -25.57 17.28
N SER A 979 -50.66 -24.89 17.44
CA SER A 979 -50.82 -23.57 18.06
C SER A 979 -52.03 -23.56 19.00
N THR A 980 -51.96 -22.82 20.11
CA THR A 980 -53.07 -22.58 21.08
C THR A 980 -52.89 -21.24 21.83
N SER A 981 -53.89 -20.58 22.45
CA SER A 981 -55.20 -20.09 21.95
C SER A 981 -56.17 -19.62 23.07
N HIS A 982 -55.72 -18.85 24.07
CA HIS A 982 -56.64 -18.15 25.00
C HIS A 982 -56.94 -16.76 24.39
N SER A 983 -58.15 -16.36 23.96
CA SER A 983 -59.53 -16.55 24.46
C SER A 983 -59.76 -15.87 25.82
N ALA A 984 -60.71 -14.96 26.05
CA ALA A 984 -61.70 -14.25 25.19
C ALA A 984 -62.03 -12.87 25.89
N SER A 985 -63.03 -12.02 25.59
CA SER A 985 -64.23 -12.03 24.71
C SER A 985 -64.72 -10.56 24.52
N GLY A 986 -65.77 -10.31 23.70
CA GLY A 986 -66.58 -9.07 23.76
C GLY A 986 -66.85 -8.32 22.44
N TYR A 987 -67.94 -8.69 21.74
CA TYR A 987 -68.56 -7.95 20.62
C TYR A 987 -69.69 -7.02 21.15
N PRO A 988 -70.08 -5.91 20.47
CA PRO A 988 -70.85 -6.02 19.21
C PRO A 988 -70.59 -4.96 18.11
N ALA A 989 -70.69 -5.45 16.87
CA ALA A 989 -71.43 -4.95 15.68
C ALA A 989 -71.42 -3.44 15.25
N PRO A 990 -71.65 -3.15 13.95
CA PRO A 990 -71.07 -1.96 13.29
C PRO A 990 -72.09 -0.87 12.89
N ILE A 991 -71.60 0.36 12.66
CA ILE A 991 -72.30 1.42 11.92
C ILE A 991 -71.33 2.07 10.93
N GLY A 992 -71.77 2.25 9.68
CA GLY A 992 -71.03 2.90 8.59
C GLY A 992 -71.12 4.45 8.61
N PRO A 993 -70.52 5.12 7.62
CA PRO A 993 -70.22 6.56 7.67
C PRO A 993 -71.42 7.45 7.30
N PRO A 994 -71.30 8.77 7.52
CA PRO A 994 -71.15 9.62 6.33
C PRO A 994 -70.19 10.82 6.46
N ARG A 995 -69.63 11.19 5.29
CA ARG A 995 -68.78 12.36 4.96
C ARG A 995 -67.29 12.24 5.28
#